data_AF-A0A976ILT9-F1
#
_entry.id   AF-A0A976ILT9-F1
#
_cell.length_a   1.000
_cell.length_b   1.000
_cell.length_c   1.000
_cell.angle_alpha   90.00
_cell.angle_beta   90.00
_cell.angle_gamma   90.00
#
_symmetry.space_group_name_H-M   'P 1'
#
loop_
_entity.id
_entity.type
_entity.pdbx_description
1 polymer ?
#
loop_
_entity_poly.entity_id
_entity_poly.type
_entity_poly.pdbx_seq_one_letter_code
_entity_poly.pdbx_strand_id
1 'polypeptide(L)'
;MKAAAVAGTTATTTDSQRASSLASQSSSRSSASDVSIESIEAAQDTAESARWRNQQRTKYSVKQKRELIALAKTVGVRDVCRMEGVPRRTLRHWLNDAEKITSFEGLDSRKSIGRCGCRELVPFGRKLSCFLKQGQQEGKEMTSSHMMNFIRQNHQQWLESYMASKKSPESGHAALARLCQRFVERHGMIHVATDSDAMVSSYKGASVTASRELSLIEDHPLMFGLDIGTTAIKCVVVRADNKLTVAMVTVSLRDVMELGPHKNTPGVQKVDQILIAVQRAVAKLPEKALQRVISIGICGQMHGILWWCSRAVHESAERLLTTQGIKKWDDKSDDAVWTELVTWQDQRCSSLFLQACRETIGTSTGMGSSSRLATGYGLATFAHVLEHAPRMLVGMDACGTIQDFVAFVLCGHQLPSEAFIDTTDAHSWGGFDLSTHAWDSKVLQTLRIPAAMLPSVKKPGTCIGHTSAGCTGFGLPIELPVYVPMGDHPCSVLAAVTKQASSEARLTLVNIGTSAQVAMILSKSDALKLSVEETTGFEVRPFLFENYYVGVAASLSGGNIFAWFVRQWQQWIEEIGLTSVYNGDEEQIYARLIELGLRCQDTQLVIKPTLLGERADPDASGKIQNLRMNNWSMGDISAALCRGLIDNLFEMIPKALQLMMSSQLMIGTGNALVKNELLQRFLLHHLAQPSNFHVQTAVDAAVGASLSSSLQGGRYAV
;
A
#
# COMPACT_ATOMS: atom_id res chain seq x y z
N MET A 1 23.09 -45.99 -49.31
CA MET A 1 23.19 -46.09 -50.79
C MET A 1 22.64 -44.80 -51.41
N LYS A 2 23.02 -44.50 -52.66
CA LYS A 2 22.53 -43.47 -53.63
C LYS A 2 21.41 -42.50 -53.18
N ALA A 3 21.51 -41.15 -53.24
CA ALA A 3 21.85 -40.23 -54.37
C ALA A 3 20.72 -40.09 -55.43
N ALA A 4 20.52 -38.98 -56.18
CA ALA A 4 20.86 -37.54 -56.06
C ALA A 4 20.30 -36.74 -57.29
N ALA A 5 19.93 -35.46 -57.14
CA ALA A 5 19.78 -34.40 -58.20
C ALA A 5 19.35 -33.06 -57.53
N VAL A 6 19.78 -31.80 -57.82
CA VAL A 6 20.63 -31.11 -58.83
C VAL A 6 19.91 -30.41 -60.01
N ALA A 7 20.30 -29.15 -60.26
CA ALA A 7 19.92 -28.17 -61.33
C ALA A 7 18.53 -27.48 -61.22
N GLY A 8 18.34 -26.22 -61.67
CA GLY A 8 19.33 -25.19 -62.07
C GLY A 8 18.78 -23.93 -62.79
N THR A 9 19.35 -22.75 -62.47
CA THR A 9 19.61 -21.53 -63.32
C THR A 9 18.52 -20.77 -64.12
N THR A 10 18.50 -19.43 -63.95
CA THR A 10 18.23 -18.31 -64.92
C THR A 10 16.85 -18.21 -65.64
N ALA A 11 16.09 -17.10 -65.51
CA ALA A 11 16.13 -15.80 -66.28
C ALA A 11 15.43 -15.86 -67.68
N THR A 12 14.90 -14.81 -68.34
CA THR A 12 15.13 -13.34 -68.28
C THR A 12 13.98 -12.51 -68.95
N THR A 13 13.86 -11.20 -68.65
CA THR A 13 13.38 -10.03 -69.47
C THR A 13 12.10 -10.03 -70.35
N THR A 14 11.29 -8.95 -70.23
CA THR A 14 11.09 -7.82 -71.20
C THR A 14 10.57 -6.58 -70.42
N ASP A 15 11.10 -5.35 -70.48
CA ASP A 15 11.22 -4.30 -71.53
C ASP A 15 9.88 -3.64 -71.97
N SER A 16 9.73 -2.31 -72.20
CA SER A 16 10.65 -1.12 -72.26
C SER A 16 9.83 0.21 -72.08
N GLN A 17 10.29 1.49 -72.12
CA GLN A 17 11.62 2.11 -72.36
C GLN A 17 11.86 3.51 -71.69
N ARG A 18 11.36 4.65 -72.25
CA ARG A 18 11.85 6.07 -72.09
C ARG A 18 10.73 7.11 -72.44
N ALA A 19 10.83 8.46 -72.42
CA ALA A 19 11.93 9.45 -72.46
C ALA A 19 11.57 10.84 -71.83
N SER A 20 12.28 11.93 -72.19
CA SER A 20 12.17 13.32 -71.66
C SER A 20 12.50 14.38 -72.77
N SER A 21 12.66 15.71 -72.61
CA SER A 21 12.84 16.65 -71.47
C SER A 21 12.82 18.15 -71.89
N LEU A 22 12.65 19.07 -70.91
CA LEU A 22 13.14 20.49 -70.83
C LEU A 22 12.44 21.67 -71.56
N ALA A 23 12.62 22.87 -70.94
CA ALA A 23 12.47 24.27 -71.43
C ALA A 23 11.06 24.86 -71.70
N SER A 24 10.78 26.17 -71.55
CA SER A 24 11.40 27.27 -70.75
C SER A 24 10.56 28.59 -70.75
N GLN A 25 10.52 29.30 -69.61
CA GLN A 25 10.27 30.76 -69.40
C GLN A 25 9.09 31.52 -70.05
N SER A 26 8.30 32.22 -69.21
CA SER A 26 7.87 33.63 -69.41
C SER A 26 7.39 34.28 -68.09
N SER A 27 7.21 35.60 -68.06
CA SER A 27 6.81 36.44 -66.90
C SER A 27 5.38 37.03 -67.09
N SER A 28 4.65 37.62 -66.12
CA SER A 28 5.06 38.57 -65.06
C SER A 28 3.94 39.00 -64.08
N ARG A 29 4.32 39.46 -62.87
CA ARG A 29 3.69 40.51 -61.99
C ARG A 29 2.23 40.39 -61.47
N SER A 30 2.10 40.55 -60.13
CA SER A 30 0.95 41.08 -59.33
C SER A 30 -0.41 40.35 -59.41
N SER A 31 -1.22 40.26 -58.34
CA SER A 31 -1.42 41.16 -57.20
C SER A 31 -1.42 40.47 -55.81
N ALA A 32 -1.78 41.22 -54.76
CA ALA A 32 -1.97 40.75 -53.38
C ALA A 32 -3.45 40.84 -52.94
N SER A 33 -3.70 40.52 -51.66
CA SER A 33 -5.00 40.31 -50.99
C SER A 33 -5.66 38.93 -51.31
N ASP A 34 -6.31 38.24 -50.38
CA ASP A 34 -6.65 38.57 -48.98
C ASP A 34 -6.24 37.48 -47.97
N VAL A 35 -5.79 37.92 -46.78
CA VAL A 35 -5.74 37.11 -45.55
C VAL A 35 -6.38 37.94 -44.45
N SER A 36 -7.46 37.45 -43.85
CA SER A 36 -8.29 38.23 -42.92
C SER A 36 -7.56 38.54 -41.61
N ILE A 37 -7.66 39.80 -41.17
CA ILE A 37 -6.93 40.35 -40.00
C ILE A 37 -7.21 39.56 -38.71
N GLU A 38 -8.44 39.04 -38.56
CA GLU A 38 -8.86 38.21 -37.42
C GLU A 38 -7.97 36.96 -37.22
N SER A 39 -7.41 36.41 -38.30
CA SER A 39 -6.55 35.22 -38.23
C SER A 39 -5.18 35.50 -37.60
N ILE A 40 -4.71 36.75 -37.62
CA ILE A 40 -3.42 37.16 -37.04
C ILE A 40 -3.60 37.50 -35.55
N GLU A 41 -4.68 38.19 -35.17
CA GLU A 41 -4.97 38.48 -33.75
C GLU A 41 -5.20 37.18 -32.95
N ALA A 42 -5.95 36.22 -33.50
CA ALA A 42 -6.18 34.92 -32.85
C ALA A 42 -4.87 34.11 -32.64
N ALA A 43 -3.91 34.21 -33.56
CA ALA A 43 -2.61 33.56 -33.43
C ALA A 43 -1.72 34.23 -32.35
N GLN A 44 -1.83 35.56 -32.19
CA GLN A 44 -1.07 36.28 -31.15
C GLN A 44 -1.66 36.03 -29.75
N ASP A 45 -2.97 36.12 -29.56
CA ASP A 45 -3.61 35.95 -28.24
C ASP A 45 -3.45 34.50 -27.71
N THR A 46 -3.33 33.51 -28.60
CA THR A 46 -3.03 32.11 -28.25
C THR A 46 -1.54 31.86 -27.96
N ALA A 47 -0.61 32.45 -28.72
CA ALA A 47 0.83 32.39 -28.46
C ALA A 47 1.22 33.12 -27.16
N GLU A 48 0.59 34.26 -26.88
CA GLU A 48 0.65 34.93 -25.57
C GLU A 48 0.10 33.99 -24.49
N SER A 49 -1.14 33.50 -24.62
CA SER A 49 -1.77 32.59 -23.65
C SER A 49 -1.05 31.25 -23.43
N ALA A 50 -0.01 30.91 -24.21
CA ALA A 50 0.89 29.80 -23.92
C ALA A 50 2.00 30.17 -22.93
N ARG A 51 2.59 31.38 -23.03
CA ARG A 51 3.75 31.81 -22.22
C ARG A 51 3.46 31.95 -20.72
N TRP A 52 2.26 32.39 -20.33
CA TRP A 52 1.92 32.57 -18.91
C TRP A 52 1.53 31.29 -18.15
N ARG A 53 1.51 30.10 -18.78
CA ARG A 53 1.03 28.86 -18.12
C ARG A 53 1.99 28.26 -17.08
N ASN A 54 3.23 28.73 -16.99
CA ASN A 54 4.26 28.16 -16.09
C ASN A 54 4.86 29.16 -15.08
N GLN A 55 4.19 30.28 -14.79
CA GLN A 55 4.58 31.15 -13.67
C GLN A 55 3.87 30.74 -12.37
N GLN A 56 4.63 30.70 -11.26
CA GLN A 56 4.07 30.51 -9.93
C GLN A 56 3.02 31.60 -9.61
N ARG A 57 1.98 31.26 -8.85
CA ARG A 57 0.92 32.21 -8.45
C ARG A 57 1.48 33.32 -7.54
N THR A 58 1.86 34.46 -8.12
CA THR A 58 2.28 35.68 -7.42
C THR A 58 1.23 36.10 -6.38
N LYS A 59 1.63 36.19 -5.10
CA LYS A 59 0.70 36.47 -3.98
C LYS A 59 0.75 37.94 -3.54
N TYR A 60 0.00 38.78 -4.25
CA TYR A 60 -0.10 40.23 -4.00
C TYR A 60 -0.73 40.59 -2.64
N SER A 61 -0.17 41.61 -1.97
CA SER A 61 -0.70 42.18 -0.72
C SER A 61 -1.95 43.05 -0.94
N VAL A 62 -2.62 43.50 0.12
CA VAL A 62 -3.74 44.45 0.02
C VAL A 62 -3.23 45.81 -0.45
N LYS A 63 -2.09 46.28 0.07
CA LYS A 63 -1.42 47.51 -0.40
C LYS A 63 -1.17 47.48 -1.91
N GLN A 64 -0.53 46.43 -2.42
CA GLN A 64 -0.29 46.27 -3.86
C GLN A 64 -1.59 46.27 -4.68
N LYS A 65 -2.65 45.63 -4.19
CA LYS A 65 -3.95 45.65 -4.88
C LYS A 65 -4.55 47.05 -4.92
N ARG A 66 -4.47 47.82 -3.83
CA ARG A 66 -4.93 49.22 -3.76
C ARG A 66 -4.17 50.10 -4.75
N GLU A 67 -2.84 50.00 -4.76
CA GLU A 67 -1.96 50.73 -5.68
C GLU A 67 -2.25 50.40 -7.15
N LEU A 68 -2.38 49.11 -7.48
CA LEU A 68 -2.68 48.64 -8.84
C LEU A 68 -4.11 48.99 -9.29
N ILE A 69 -5.10 49.00 -8.39
CA ILE A 69 -6.46 49.50 -8.66
C ILE A 69 -6.44 50.99 -8.97
N ALA A 70 -5.70 51.79 -8.18
CA ALA A 70 -5.59 53.23 -8.40
C ALA A 70 -4.92 53.55 -9.74
N LEU A 71 -3.79 52.89 -10.04
CA LEU A 71 -3.08 53.05 -11.31
C LEU A 71 -3.93 52.59 -12.51
N ALA A 72 -4.71 51.52 -12.36
CA ALA A 72 -5.60 51.03 -13.41
C ALA A 72 -6.80 51.96 -13.71
N LYS A 73 -7.14 52.87 -12.78
CA LYS A 73 -8.15 53.92 -12.99
C LYS A 73 -7.59 55.17 -13.69
N THR A 74 -6.27 55.39 -13.67
CA THR A 74 -5.63 56.57 -14.29
C THR A 74 -4.95 56.25 -15.63
N VAL A 75 -4.22 55.14 -15.71
CA VAL A 75 -3.47 54.71 -16.92
C VAL A 75 -4.24 53.68 -17.74
N GLY A 76 -5.22 53.01 -17.13
CA GLY A 76 -6.07 52.02 -17.80
C GLY A 76 -5.56 50.57 -17.69
N VAL A 77 -6.51 49.64 -17.78
CA VAL A 77 -6.28 48.22 -17.43
C VAL A 77 -5.29 47.50 -18.36
N ARG A 78 -5.17 47.89 -19.63
CA ARG A 78 -4.26 47.19 -20.59
C ARG A 78 -2.79 47.48 -20.25
N ASP A 79 -2.47 48.75 -20.02
CA ASP A 79 -1.11 49.23 -19.81
C ASP A 79 -0.57 48.89 -18.43
N VAL A 80 -1.39 48.96 -17.37
CA VAL A 80 -0.99 48.48 -16.03
C VAL A 80 -0.66 46.98 -16.04
N CYS A 81 -1.39 46.16 -16.81
CA CYS A 81 -1.04 44.73 -16.94
C CYS A 81 0.31 44.53 -17.66
N ARG A 82 0.66 45.41 -18.61
CA ARG A 82 1.93 45.37 -19.36
C ARG A 82 3.11 45.88 -18.53
N MET A 83 2.93 46.94 -17.74
CA MET A 83 3.97 47.53 -16.90
C MET A 83 4.26 46.67 -15.66
N GLU A 84 3.22 46.22 -14.96
CA GLU A 84 3.34 45.57 -13.64
C GLU A 84 3.28 44.03 -13.70
N GLY A 85 3.23 43.46 -14.92
CA GLY A 85 3.17 42.00 -15.15
C GLY A 85 1.91 41.31 -14.60
N VAL A 86 0.88 42.05 -14.23
CA VAL A 86 -0.34 41.51 -13.59
C VAL A 86 -1.26 40.89 -14.64
N PRO A 87 -1.69 39.62 -14.49
CA PRO A 87 -2.61 39.00 -15.44
C PRO A 87 -3.95 39.74 -15.53
N ARG A 88 -4.39 40.07 -16.76
CA ARG A 88 -5.54 40.97 -17.00
C ARG A 88 -6.87 40.49 -16.39
N ARG A 89 -7.06 39.18 -16.22
CA ARG A 89 -8.21 38.60 -15.49
C ARG A 89 -8.18 38.93 -13.99
N THR A 90 -6.99 38.92 -13.39
CA THR A 90 -6.76 39.21 -11.97
C THR A 90 -7.05 40.68 -11.65
N LEU A 91 -6.51 41.61 -12.46
CA LEU A 91 -6.72 43.04 -12.25
C LEU A 91 -8.20 43.45 -12.44
N ARG A 92 -8.91 42.86 -13.42
CA ARG A 92 -10.36 43.04 -13.56
C ARG A 92 -11.14 42.55 -12.33
N HIS A 93 -10.78 41.39 -11.76
CA HIS A 93 -11.45 40.88 -10.55
C HIS A 93 -11.26 41.84 -9.35
N TRP A 94 -10.08 42.45 -9.22
CA TRP A 94 -9.84 43.45 -8.18
C TRP A 94 -10.54 44.78 -8.43
N LEU A 95 -10.74 45.19 -9.69
CA LEU A 95 -11.56 46.35 -10.02
C LEU A 95 -13.04 46.10 -9.68
N ASN A 96 -13.56 44.89 -9.93
CA ASN A 96 -14.92 44.49 -9.55
C ASN A 96 -15.12 44.41 -8.02
N ASP A 97 -14.07 44.10 -7.26
CA ASP A 97 -14.07 44.10 -5.78
C ASP A 97 -13.45 45.39 -5.18
N ALA A 98 -13.28 46.45 -5.97
CA ALA A 98 -12.46 47.60 -5.57
C ALA A 98 -12.91 48.26 -4.26
N GLU A 99 -14.21 48.38 -4.03
CA GLU A 99 -14.76 48.90 -2.78
C GLU A 99 -14.40 48.03 -1.58
N LYS A 100 -14.47 46.69 -1.71
CA LYS A 100 -14.11 45.72 -0.66
C LYS A 100 -12.61 45.67 -0.37
N ILE A 101 -11.79 45.98 -1.37
CA ILE A 101 -10.33 46.09 -1.26
C ILE A 101 -9.93 47.44 -0.65
N THR A 102 -10.67 48.50 -0.96
CA THR A 102 -10.43 49.85 -0.43
C THR A 102 -10.90 49.96 1.03
N SER A 103 -12.09 49.47 1.36
CA SER A 103 -12.69 49.49 2.72
C SER A 103 -12.11 48.45 3.71
N PHE A 104 -11.02 47.75 3.38
CA PHE A 104 -10.42 46.75 4.26
C PHE A 104 -9.58 47.39 5.38
N GLU A 105 -10.06 47.35 6.62
CA GLU A 105 -9.40 47.92 7.81
C GLU A 105 -8.27 47.05 8.39
N GLY A 106 -7.89 45.95 7.73
CA GLY A 106 -6.82 45.06 8.18
C GLY A 106 -5.43 45.41 7.64
N LEU A 107 -4.39 44.87 8.29
CA LEU A 107 -2.97 45.04 7.91
C LEU A 107 -2.73 44.92 6.39
N ASP A 108 -2.15 45.97 5.81
CA ASP A 108 -1.90 46.13 4.37
C ASP A 108 -0.99 45.04 3.75
N SER A 109 -0.13 44.43 4.57
CA SER A 109 0.75 43.31 4.20
C SER A 109 0.00 41.99 3.97
N ARG A 110 -1.27 41.88 4.40
CA ARG A 110 -2.10 40.68 4.21
C ARG A 110 -2.32 40.39 2.73
N LYS A 111 -2.38 39.11 2.38
CA LYS A 111 -2.58 38.63 0.99
C LYS A 111 -4.04 38.25 0.70
N SER A 112 -4.91 38.24 1.72
CA SER A 112 -6.36 37.98 1.63
C SER A 112 -7.16 38.95 2.49
N ILE A 113 -8.42 39.18 2.11
CA ILE A 113 -9.38 40.13 2.71
C ILE A 113 -10.50 39.42 3.51
N GLY A 114 -10.60 38.08 3.38
CA GLY A 114 -11.57 37.30 4.16
C GLY A 114 -11.33 37.40 5.67
N ARG A 115 -12.42 37.48 6.45
CA ARG A 115 -12.36 37.60 7.92
C ARG A 115 -11.60 36.42 8.55
N CYS A 116 -10.45 36.70 9.15
CA CYS A 116 -9.69 35.75 9.96
C CYS A 116 -10.29 35.65 11.37
N GLY A 117 -11.29 34.79 11.52
CA GLY A 117 -11.87 34.41 12.81
C GLY A 117 -12.70 33.14 12.61
N CYS A 118 -12.48 32.12 13.44
CA CYS A 118 -13.18 30.85 13.31
C CYS A 118 -14.70 31.07 13.43
N ARG A 119 -15.45 30.71 12.39
CA ARG A 119 -16.92 30.83 12.36
C ARG A 119 -17.49 30.06 13.54
N GLU A 120 -18.07 30.75 14.52
CA GLU A 120 -18.77 30.13 15.62
C GLU A 120 -20.13 29.63 15.10
N LEU A 121 -20.14 28.36 14.69
CA LEU A 121 -21.27 27.72 14.02
C LEU A 121 -22.48 27.51 14.95
N VAL A 122 -22.33 27.73 16.26
CA VAL A 122 -23.37 27.57 17.28
C VAL A 122 -23.66 28.96 17.90
N PRO A 123 -24.64 29.73 17.38
CA PRO A 123 -24.85 31.13 17.78
C PRO A 123 -25.32 31.30 19.24
N PHE A 124 -25.73 30.22 19.89
CA PHE A 124 -26.17 30.16 21.29
C PHE A 124 -25.14 29.48 22.21
N GLY A 125 -23.87 29.38 21.80
CA GLY A 125 -22.83 28.63 22.52
C GLY A 125 -22.78 28.88 24.03
N ARG A 126 -22.88 30.14 24.48
CA ARG A 126 -22.91 30.47 25.92
C ARG A 126 -24.02 29.74 26.71
N LYS A 127 -25.21 29.53 26.11
CA LYS A 127 -26.30 28.77 26.75
C LYS A 127 -25.99 27.28 26.82
N LEU A 128 -25.45 26.72 25.73
CA LEU A 128 -25.06 25.31 25.64
C LEU A 128 -23.93 24.96 26.64
N SER A 129 -22.95 25.84 26.80
CA SER A 129 -21.90 25.68 27.83
C SER A 129 -22.42 25.85 29.26
N CYS A 130 -23.48 26.63 29.48
CA CYS A 130 -24.12 26.74 30.79
C CYS A 130 -24.84 25.43 31.16
N PHE A 131 -25.64 24.90 30.22
CA PHE A 131 -26.30 23.59 30.36
C PHE A 131 -25.31 22.45 30.65
N LEU A 132 -24.20 22.39 29.92
CA LEU A 132 -23.16 21.38 30.15
C LEU A 132 -22.53 21.48 31.54
N LYS A 133 -22.22 22.70 32.01
CA LYS A 133 -21.70 22.93 33.37
C LYS A 133 -22.70 22.58 34.47
N GLN A 134 -23.98 22.90 34.27
CA GLN A 134 -25.04 22.51 35.20
C GLN A 134 -25.16 20.98 35.28
N GLY A 135 -25.16 20.28 34.13
CA GLY A 135 -25.17 18.82 34.11
C GLY A 135 -23.99 18.19 34.85
N GLN A 136 -22.79 18.77 34.73
CA GLN A 136 -21.61 18.37 35.50
C GLN A 136 -21.75 18.64 37.00
N GLN A 137 -22.29 19.79 37.40
CA GLN A 137 -22.57 20.12 38.81
C GLN A 137 -23.65 19.23 39.44
N GLU A 138 -24.58 18.73 38.64
CA GLU A 138 -25.61 17.75 39.02
C GLU A 138 -25.10 16.29 38.97
N GLY A 139 -23.80 16.06 38.71
CA GLY A 139 -23.18 14.73 38.69
C GLY A 139 -23.56 13.85 37.49
N LYS A 140 -24.10 14.43 36.41
CA LYS A 140 -24.64 13.70 35.25
C LYS A 140 -23.64 13.64 34.10
N GLU A 141 -23.50 12.47 33.48
CA GLU A 141 -22.67 12.30 32.28
C GLU A 141 -23.26 13.02 31.06
N MET A 142 -22.70 14.18 30.72
CA MET A 142 -23.10 14.93 29.53
C MET A 142 -22.53 14.32 28.24
N THR A 143 -23.43 13.86 27.36
CA THR A 143 -23.09 13.26 26.06
C THR A 143 -23.55 14.12 24.88
N SER A 144 -23.07 13.82 23.67
CA SER A 144 -23.51 14.49 22.44
C SER A 144 -25.04 14.41 22.23
N SER A 145 -25.68 13.32 22.66
CA SER A 145 -27.15 13.17 22.63
C SER A 145 -27.86 14.16 23.57
N HIS A 146 -27.30 14.42 24.76
CA HIS A 146 -27.82 15.45 25.66
C HIS A 146 -27.72 16.85 25.04
N MET A 147 -26.60 17.16 24.38
CA MET A 147 -26.43 18.42 23.63
C MET A 147 -27.43 18.55 22.47
N MET A 148 -27.65 17.48 21.69
CA MET A 148 -28.65 17.48 20.62
C MET A 148 -30.07 17.67 21.17
N ASN A 149 -30.40 17.05 22.30
CA ASN A 149 -31.71 17.21 22.94
C ASN A 149 -31.91 18.65 23.45
N PHE A 150 -30.91 19.25 24.09
CA PHE A 150 -30.93 20.67 24.48
C PHE A 150 -31.14 21.58 23.26
N ILE A 151 -30.42 21.34 22.15
CA ILE A 151 -30.56 22.10 20.90
C ILE A 151 -31.97 21.93 20.31
N ARG A 152 -32.51 20.70 20.29
CA ARG A 152 -33.86 20.42 19.78
C ARG A 152 -34.94 21.11 20.62
N GLN A 153 -34.80 21.13 21.95
CA GLN A 153 -35.77 21.73 22.86
C GLN A 153 -35.71 23.27 22.91
N ASN A 154 -34.51 23.87 22.85
CA ASN A 154 -34.32 25.31 23.10
C ASN A 154 -34.08 26.12 21.81
N HIS A 155 -33.71 25.47 20.71
CA HIS A 155 -33.23 26.12 19.48
C HIS A 155 -33.76 25.43 18.21
N GLN A 156 -34.99 24.91 18.25
CA GLN A 156 -35.62 24.15 17.16
C GLN A 156 -35.55 24.84 15.78
N GLN A 157 -35.97 26.10 15.66
CA GLN A 157 -35.92 26.84 14.38
C GLN A 157 -34.51 26.94 13.77
N TRP A 158 -33.47 27.06 14.63
CA TRP A 158 -32.09 27.04 14.17
C TRP A 158 -31.68 25.63 13.72
N LEU A 159 -32.10 24.59 14.44
CA LEU A 159 -31.85 23.20 14.08
C LEU A 159 -32.49 22.86 12.72
N GLU A 160 -33.74 23.25 12.49
CA GLU A 160 -34.46 23.04 11.23
C GLU A 160 -33.73 23.73 10.06
N SER A 161 -33.36 25.01 10.21
CA SER A 161 -32.56 25.73 9.20
C SER A 161 -31.16 25.13 8.98
N TYR A 162 -30.52 24.65 10.05
CA TYR A 162 -29.23 23.97 9.97
C TYR A 162 -29.35 22.62 9.25
N MET A 163 -30.44 21.88 9.43
CA MET A 163 -30.68 20.59 8.78
C MET A 163 -31.11 20.75 7.32
N ALA A 164 -31.96 21.73 7.01
CA ALA A 164 -32.38 22.04 5.64
C ALA A 164 -31.21 22.45 4.71
N SER A 165 -30.11 22.96 5.28
CA SER A 165 -28.87 23.26 4.55
C SER A 165 -27.91 22.06 4.44
N LYS A 166 -28.44 20.83 4.32
CA LYS A 166 -27.68 19.55 4.22
C LYS A 166 -28.26 18.68 3.11
N LYS A 167 -27.46 17.74 2.59
CA LYS A 167 -27.84 16.91 1.43
C LYS A 167 -28.90 15.85 1.75
N SER A 168 -28.93 15.38 3.00
CA SER A 168 -29.88 14.39 3.51
C SER A 168 -30.01 14.49 5.04
N PRO A 169 -31.09 13.95 5.67
CA PRO A 169 -31.26 13.98 7.12
C PRO A 169 -30.12 13.29 7.89
N GLU A 170 -29.58 12.19 7.37
CA GLU A 170 -28.50 11.41 7.97
C GLU A 170 -27.19 12.20 7.93
N SER A 171 -26.90 12.83 6.78
CA SER A 171 -25.76 13.74 6.63
C SER A 171 -25.84 14.93 7.58
N GLY A 172 -27.07 15.41 7.87
CA GLY A 172 -27.35 16.46 8.83
C GLY A 172 -27.12 16.04 10.28
N HIS A 173 -27.65 14.89 10.71
CA HIS A 173 -27.42 14.35 12.05
C HIS A 173 -25.93 14.08 12.30
N ALA A 174 -25.23 13.49 11.33
CA ALA A 174 -23.79 13.28 11.42
C ALA A 174 -22.99 14.61 11.44
N ALA A 175 -23.44 15.65 10.74
CA ALA A 175 -22.85 16.98 10.80
C ALA A 175 -23.10 17.67 12.16
N LEU A 176 -24.29 17.51 12.74
CA LEU A 176 -24.66 18.01 14.06
C LEU A 176 -23.87 17.32 15.18
N ALA A 177 -23.67 16.00 15.09
CA ALA A 177 -22.83 15.24 16.02
C ALA A 177 -21.39 15.79 16.04
N ARG A 178 -20.77 15.93 14.86
CA ARG A 178 -19.45 16.54 14.69
C ARG A 178 -19.41 18.03 15.07
N LEU A 179 -20.54 18.73 15.12
CA LEU A 179 -20.62 20.11 15.62
C LEU A 179 -20.62 20.14 17.14
N CYS A 180 -21.41 19.28 17.79
CA CYS A 180 -21.46 19.15 19.25
C CYS A 180 -20.11 18.69 19.82
N GLN A 181 -19.47 17.68 19.21
CA GLN A 181 -18.17 17.18 19.66
C GLN A 181 -17.09 18.29 19.65
N ARG A 182 -16.94 18.99 18.52
CA ARG A 182 -16.00 20.12 18.39
C ARG A 182 -16.34 21.36 19.23
N PHE A 183 -17.56 21.42 19.78
CA PHE A 183 -17.96 22.44 20.74
C PHE A 183 -17.42 22.10 22.15
N VAL A 184 -17.53 20.84 22.59
CA VAL A 184 -16.95 20.36 23.85
C VAL A 184 -15.42 20.49 23.84
N GLU A 185 -14.77 19.99 22.79
CA GLU A 185 -13.32 20.08 22.58
C GLU A 185 -12.79 21.52 22.68
N ARG A 186 -13.54 22.50 22.15
CA ARG A 186 -13.16 23.92 22.16
C ARG A 186 -13.31 24.60 23.52
N HIS A 187 -14.24 24.13 24.36
CA HIS A 187 -14.57 24.79 25.63
C HIS A 187 -13.96 24.10 26.86
N GLY A 188 -13.04 23.14 26.66
CA GLY A 188 -12.22 22.56 27.73
C GLY A 188 -12.98 21.68 28.72
N MET A 189 -14.22 21.31 28.41
CA MET A 189 -15.06 20.47 29.27
C MET A 189 -14.75 18.98 29.04
N ILE A 190 -13.54 18.58 29.43
CA ILE A 190 -13.12 17.18 29.49
C ILE A 190 -13.65 16.60 30.80
N HIS A 191 -14.40 15.49 30.73
CA HIS A 191 -14.73 14.72 31.93
C HIS A 191 -13.46 14.01 32.43
N VAL A 192 -13.08 14.30 33.67
CA VAL A 192 -12.17 13.44 34.45
C VAL A 192 -13.05 12.47 35.23
N ALA A 193 -13.07 11.21 34.81
CA ALA A 193 -13.62 10.14 35.63
C ALA A 193 -12.62 9.85 36.76
N THR A 194 -13.08 9.93 38.02
CA THR A 194 -12.26 9.63 39.18
C THR A 194 -12.34 8.15 39.56
N ASP A 195 -11.18 7.53 39.72
CA ASP A 195 -10.93 6.28 40.43
C ASP A 195 -11.71 5.02 39.98
N SER A 196 -11.38 4.50 38.79
CA SER A 196 -10.47 3.34 38.70
C SER A 196 -10.29 2.82 37.25
N ASP A 197 -9.05 2.47 36.91
CA ASP A 197 -8.59 1.99 35.58
C ASP A 197 -8.77 2.92 34.36
N ALA A 198 -8.03 2.60 33.29
CA ALA A 198 -8.22 3.06 31.90
C ALA A 198 -8.13 4.57 31.57
N MET A 199 -6.99 5.22 31.87
CA MET A 199 -6.60 6.48 31.20
C MET A 199 -6.04 6.22 29.77
N VAL A 200 -6.93 6.04 28.78
CA VAL A 200 -6.57 5.93 27.35
C VAL A 200 -7.40 6.88 26.49
N SER A 201 -6.90 8.10 26.29
CA SER A 201 -7.65 9.15 25.58
C SER A 201 -7.45 9.13 24.06
N SER A 202 -8.42 8.55 23.36
CA SER A 202 -8.93 8.99 22.05
C SER A 202 -7.93 9.40 20.94
N TYR A 203 -7.21 8.42 20.38
CA TYR A 203 -6.87 8.43 18.94
C TYR A 203 -7.59 7.27 18.22
N LYS A 204 -8.73 7.57 17.59
CA LYS A 204 -9.48 6.58 16.80
C LYS A 204 -8.69 6.19 15.55
N GLY A 205 -8.19 4.95 15.50
CA GLY A 205 -7.47 4.38 14.36
C GLY A 205 -6.66 3.12 14.71
N ALA A 206 -6.01 3.10 15.88
CA ALA A 206 -5.20 1.97 16.33
C ALA A 206 -5.95 1.03 17.27
N SER A 207 -5.73 -0.28 17.09
CA SER A 207 -5.94 -1.28 18.14
C SER A 207 -4.64 -1.46 18.91
N VAL A 208 -4.75 -1.53 20.25
CA VAL A 208 -3.67 -1.94 21.15
C VAL A 208 -4.17 -3.17 21.89
N THR A 209 -3.46 -4.28 21.75
CA THR A 209 -3.76 -5.52 22.48
C THR A 209 -2.58 -5.82 23.39
N ALA A 210 -2.76 -5.52 24.68
CA ALA A 210 -1.83 -5.87 25.74
C ALA A 210 -2.38 -7.04 26.53
N SER A 211 -1.51 -7.99 26.89
CA SER A 211 -1.86 -9.08 27.81
C SER A 211 -2.14 -8.51 29.21
N ARG A 212 -3.15 -9.06 29.91
CA ARG A 212 -3.62 -8.54 31.20
C ARG A 212 -2.66 -8.85 32.38
N GLU A 213 -1.51 -9.46 32.10
CA GLU A 213 -0.52 -9.96 33.06
C GLU A 213 0.71 -9.04 33.22
N LEU A 214 0.67 -7.82 32.67
CA LEU A 214 1.77 -6.83 32.76
C LEU A 214 2.14 -6.41 34.21
N SER A 215 1.40 -6.88 35.22
CA SER A 215 1.67 -6.74 36.65
C SER A 215 2.47 -7.89 37.30
N LEU A 216 2.79 -8.97 36.56
CA LEU A 216 3.45 -10.18 37.10
C LEU A 216 4.73 -10.61 36.34
N ILE A 217 5.18 -9.83 35.34
CA ILE A 217 6.30 -10.21 34.47
C ILE A 217 7.58 -9.49 34.90
N GLU A 218 8.27 -9.98 35.93
CA GLU A 218 9.62 -9.51 36.29
C GLU A 218 10.69 -10.11 35.34
N ASP A 219 11.82 -9.42 35.22
CA ASP A 219 13.15 -9.74 34.63
C ASP A 219 13.35 -10.48 33.29
N HIS A 220 12.36 -11.17 32.70
CA HIS A 220 12.55 -11.86 31.41
C HIS A 220 12.89 -10.88 30.26
N PRO A 221 13.90 -11.17 29.42
CA PRO A 221 14.25 -10.33 28.27
C PRO A 221 13.24 -10.45 27.12
N LEU A 222 13.05 -9.37 26.37
CA LEU A 222 12.02 -9.25 25.33
C LEU A 222 12.65 -9.03 23.94
N MET A 223 11.93 -9.41 22.89
CA MET A 223 12.35 -9.21 21.49
C MET A 223 11.30 -8.37 20.76
N PHE A 224 11.74 -7.41 19.97
CA PHE A 224 10.87 -6.51 19.20
C PHE A 224 10.77 -6.96 17.75
N GLY A 225 9.55 -6.95 17.21
CA GLY A 225 9.25 -7.24 15.81
C GLY A 225 8.46 -6.11 15.16
N LEU A 226 8.88 -5.70 13.96
CA LEU A 226 8.22 -4.70 13.13
C LEU A 226 7.73 -5.35 11.82
N ASP A 227 6.51 -5.03 11.39
CA ASP A 227 5.92 -5.43 10.11
C ASP A 227 5.49 -4.18 9.32
N ILE A 228 6.16 -3.94 8.19
CA ILE A 228 5.96 -2.80 7.30
C ILE A 228 5.08 -3.22 6.10
N GLY A 229 3.82 -3.51 6.41
CA GLY A 229 2.81 -3.91 5.42
C GLY A 229 2.32 -2.77 4.53
N THR A 230 1.75 -3.12 3.37
CA THR A 230 1.20 -2.17 2.37
C THR A 230 0.14 -1.20 2.90
N THR A 231 -0.62 -1.56 3.94
CA THR A 231 -1.79 -0.80 4.40
C THR A 231 -1.75 -0.41 5.88
N ALA A 232 -0.90 -1.06 6.67
CA ALA A 232 -0.73 -0.80 8.10
C ALA A 232 0.67 -1.22 8.54
N ILE A 233 1.19 -0.55 9.55
CA ILE A 233 2.40 -0.94 10.29
C ILE A 233 1.98 -1.68 11.55
N LYS A 234 2.66 -2.77 11.88
CA LYS A 234 2.48 -3.46 13.16
C LYS A 234 3.78 -3.53 13.93
N CYS A 235 3.68 -3.35 15.25
CA CYS A 235 4.80 -3.58 16.18
C CYS A 235 4.36 -4.61 17.22
N VAL A 236 5.25 -5.55 17.53
CA VAL A 236 5.04 -6.55 18.58
C VAL A 236 6.25 -6.61 19.51
N VAL A 237 5.98 -6.92 20.78
CA VAL A 237 7.01 -7.29 21.76
C VAL A 237 6.67 -8.67 22.28
N VAL A 238 7.59 -9.63 22.12
CA VAL A 238 7.46 -11.01 22.60
C VAL A 238 8.50 -11.32 23.67
N ARG A 239 8.24 -12.31 24.53
CA ARG A 239 9.27 -12.83 25.45
C ARG A 239 10.32 -13.64 24.70
N ALA A 240 11.60 -13.52 25.07
CA ALA A 240 12.68 -14.27 24.42
C ALA A 240 12.65 -15.78 24.73
N ASP A 241 12.04 -16.20 25.84
CA ASP A 241 12.01 -17.58 26.32
C ASP A 241 10.87 -18.43 25.71
N ASN A 242 9.61 -18.09 26.02
CA ASN A 242 8.42 -18.84 25.60
C ASN A 242 7.71 -18.25 24.36
N LYS A 243 8.26 -17.17 23.79
CA LYS A 243 7.78 -16.47 22.59
C LYS A 243 6.34 -15.90 22.71
N LEU A 244 5.81 -15.77 23.93
CA LEU A 244 4.52 -15.15 24.21
C LEU A 244 4.53 -13.66 23.85
N THR A 245 3.50 -13.20 23.12
CA THR A 245 3.27 -11.77 22.85
C THR A 245 2.88 -11.03 24.14
N VAL A 246 3.71 -10.08 24.55
CA VAL A 246 3.45 -9.19 25.71
C VAL A 246 2.54 -8.03 25.30
N ALA A 247 2.85 -7.40 24.16
CA ALA A 247 2.12 -6.27 23.61
C ALA A 247 2.14 -6.29 22.07
N MET A 248 1.02 -5.89 21.45
CA MET A 248 0.89 -5.69 20.01
C MET A 248 0.16 -4.38 19.69
N VAL A 249 0.67 -3.65 18.71
CA VAL A 249 0.10 -2.41 18.16
C VAL A 249 -0.09 -2.57 16.66
N THR A 250 -1.18 -2.04 16.13
CA THR A 250 -1.36 -1.80 14.68
C THR A 250 -1.73 -0.35 14.41
N VAL A 251 -1.08 0.28 13.43
CA VAL A 251 -1.38 1.63 12.94
C VAL A 251 -1.68 1.56 11.45
N SER A 252 -2.88 1.95 11.05
CA SER A 252 -3.24 2.04 9.63
C SER A 252 -2.46 3.18 8.98
N LEU A 253 -1.89 2.96 7.79
CA LEU A 253 -1.18 4.02 7.06
C LEU A 253 -2.13 5.18 6.72
N ARG A 254 -3.43 4.91 6.55
CA ARG A 254 -4.48 5.92 6.31
C ARG A 254 -4.65 6.90 7.47
N ASP A 255 -4.22 6.52 8.69
CA ASP A 255 -4.24 7.37 9.88
C ASP A 255 -3.08 8.38 9.89
N VAL A 256 -2.15 8.24 8.94
CA VAL A 256 -0.90 9.01 8.80
C VAL A 256 -0.86 9.79 7.50
N MET A 257 -1.66 9.41 6.49
CA MET A 257 -1.82 10.17 5.25
C MET A 257 -2.39 11.57 5.54
N GLU A 258 -1.67 12.60 5.07
CA GLU A 258 -2.22 13.96 5.07
C GLU A 258 -3.41 14.07 4.10
N LEU A 259 -4.39 14.92 4.43
CA LEU A 259 -5.52 15.25 3.56
C LEU A 259 -5.13 16.27 2.47
N GLY A 260 -4.01 16.01 1.79
CA GLY A 260 -3.54 16.77 0.65
C GLY A 260 -4.20 16.33 -0.67
N PRO A 261 -4.14 17.16 -1.73
CA PRO A 261 -4.59 16.80 -3.08
C PRO A 261 -3.59 15.84 -3.76
N HIS A 262 -3.47 14.63 -3.24
CA HIS A 262 -2.54 13.62 -3.76
C HIS A 262 -3.03 13.04 -5.09
N LYS A 263 -2.13 12.97 -6.07
CA LYS A 263 -2.25 11.99 -7.16
C LYS A 263 -2.01 10.61 -6.55
N ASN A 264 -3.06 9.81 -6.43
CA ASN A 264 -2.95 8.45 -5.92
C ASN A 264 -2.45 7.51 -7.02
N THR A 265 -1.14 7.53 -7.28
CA THR A 265 -0.48 6.67 -8.26
C THR A 265 -0.55 5.21 -7.78
N PRO A 266 -1.19 4.28 -8.52
CA PRO A 266 -1.19 2.87 -8.15
C PRO A 266 0.23 2.31 -8.12
N GLY A 267 0.55 1.44 -7.14
CA GLY A 267 1.88 0.85 -7.00
C GLY A 267 2.96 1.74 -6.39
N VAL A 268 2.62 2.94 -5.86
CA VAL A 268 3.61 3.86 -5.28
C VAL A 268 3.19 4.33 -3.88
N GLN A 269 4.15 4.42 -2.94
CA GLN A 269 3.92 4.89 -1.57
C GLN A 269 4.95 5.93 -1.11
N LYS A 270 4.53 6.83 -0.21
CA LYS A 270 5.39 7.86 0.38
C LYS A 270 6.15 7.32 1.59
N VAL A 271 7.48 7.24 1.44
CA VAL A 271 8.42 6.86 2.51
C VAL A 271 8.20 7.69 3.77
N ASP A 272 8.03 9.01 3.63
CA ASP A 272 7.75 9.95 4.72
C ASP A 272 6.58 9.48 5.61
N GLN A 273 5.49 9.01 4.99
CA GLN A 273 4.28 8.57 5.69
C GLN A 273 4.48 7.21 6.36
N ILE A 274 5.32 6.35 5.80
CA ILE A 274 5.70 5.06 6.38
C ILE A 274 6.59 5.27 7.60
N LEU A 275 7.59 6.14 7.53
CA LEU A 275 8.48 6.49 8.65
C LEU A 275 7.68 7.03 9.86
N ILE A 276 6.77 7.97 9.62
CA ILE A 276 5.89 8.52 10.67
C ILE A 276 4.92 7.46 11.20
N ALA A 277 4.48 6.50 10.37
CA ALA A 277 3.64 5.39 10.82
C ALA A 277 4.38 4.39 11.71
N VAL A 278 5.66 4.09 11.41
CA VAL A 278 6.54 3.27 12.27
C VAL A 278 6.74 3.96 13.62
N GLN A 279 7.11 5.24 13.64
CA GLN A 279 7.20 6.03 14.87
C GLN A 279 5.89 5.98 15.69
N ARG A 280 4.75 6.23 15.04
CA ARG A 280 3.42 6.20 15.70
C ARG A 280 2.99 4.81 16.17
N ALA A 281 3.60 3.74 15.67
CA ALA A 281 3.35 2.37 16.11
C ALA A 281 4.25 1.99 17.30
N VAL A 282 5.55 2.33 17.24
CA VAL A 282 6.49 2.15 18.36
C VAL A 282 6.05 2.98 19.58
N ALA A 283 5.72 4.26 19.40
CA ALA A 283 5.30 5.17 20.47
C ALA A 283 3.96 4.83 21.15
N LYS A 284 3.30 3.72 20.75
CA LYS A 284 2.09 3.16 21.39
C LYS A 284 2.36 1.86 22.15
N LEU A 285 3.59 1.33 22.10
CA LEU A 285 3.99 0.20 22.94
C LEU A 285 4.25 0.66 24.38
N PRO A 286 4.08 -0.21 25.39
CA PRO A 286 4.42 0.14 26.76
C PRO A 286 5.91 0.45 26.92
N GLU A 287 6.25 1.62 27.47
CA GLU A 287 7.64 2.06 27.64
C GLU A 287 8.48 1.05 28.44
N LYS A 288 7.92 0.50 29.53
CA LYS A 288 8.54 -0.57 30.34
C LYS A 288 8.84 -1.86 29.55
N ALA A 289 8.14 -2.11 28.44
CA ALA A 289 8.42 -3.23 27.55
C ALA A 289 9.53 -2.87 26.55
N LEU A 290 9.51 -1.65 25.99
CA LEU A 290 10.57 -1.15 25.11
C LEU A 290 11.94 -1.11 25.82
N GLN A 291 12.00 -0.67 27.07
CA GLN A 291 13.20 -0.66 27.91
C GLN A 291 13.80 -2.07 28.17
N ARG A 292 13.06 -3.15 27.87
CA ARG A 292 13.46 -4.56 28.05
C ARG A 292 13.70 -5.31 26.75
N VAL A 293 13.63 -4.63 25.60
CA VAL A 293 13.95 -5.20 24.30
C VAL A 293 15.46 -5.44 24.23
N ILE A 294 15.88 -6.64 23.81
CA ILE A 294 17.28 -7.03 23.61
C ILE A 294 17.65 -7.26 22.13
N SER A 295 16.69 -7.22 21.21
CA SER A 295 16.93 -7.39 19.77
C SER A 295 15.77 -6.85 18.93
N ILE A 296 16.09 -6.28 17.76
CA ILE A 296 15.14 -5.77 16.78
C ILE A 296 15.17 -6.65 15.53
N GLY A 297 14.03 -7.25 15.19
CA GLY A 297 13.80 -7.85 13.88
C GLY A 297 12.72 -7.10 13.10
N ILE A 298 12.88 -7.06 11.77
CA ILE A 298 12.00 -6.29 10.88
C ILE A 298 11.58 -7.17 9.71
N CYS A 299 10.31 -7.07 9.32
CA CYS A 299 9.81 -7.56 8.05
C CYS A 299 8.97 -6.50 7.35
N GLY A 300 8.68 -6.71 6.07
CA GLY A 300 7.82 -5.83 5.31
C GLY A 300 7.36 -6.42 3.99
N GLN A 301 6.60 -5.63 3.24
CA GLN A 301 6.11 -6.01 1.92
C GLN A 301 7.28 -6.41 0.98
N MET A 302 7.20 -7.61 0.41
CA MET A 302 8.21 -8.12 -0.51
C MET A 302 8.20 -7.38 -1.87
N HIS A 303 9.19 -7.70 -2.71
CA HIS A 303 9.36 -7.27 -4.12
C HIS A 303 9.65 -5.79 -4.37
N GLY A 304 9.14 -4.87 -3.54
CA GLY A 304 9.24 -3.43 -3.74
C GLY A 304 10.66 -2.87 -3.63
N ILE A 305 10.86 -1.67 -4.19
CA ILE A 305 12.17 -0.99 -4.25
C ILE A 305 12.04 0.53 -4.08
N LEU A 306 13.00 1.12 -3.35
CA LEU A 306 13.28 2.55 -3.32
C LEU A 306 14.80 2.80 -3.42
N TRP A 307 15.17 4.04 -3.73
CA TRP A 307 16.57 4.50 -3.78
C TRP A 307 16.79 5.66 -2.82
N TRP A 308 18.01 5.81 -2.29
CA TRP A 308 18.38 6.89 -1.38
C TRP A 308 19.83 7.36 -1.53
N CYS A 309 20.14 8.51 -0.91
CA CYS A 309 21.49 9.05 -0.74
C CYS A 309 22.00 8.70 0.67
N SER A 310 22.87 7.70 0.76
CA SER A 310 23.34 7.06 1.99
C SER A 310 23.89 8.04 3.03
N ARG A 311 24.68 9.02 2.57
CA ARG A 311 25.27 10.06 3.43
C ARG A 311 24.29 11.11 3.99
N ALA A 312 23.05 11.17 3.49
CA ALA A 312 22.09 12.24 3.80
C ALA A 312 20.72 11.74 4.28
N VAL A 313 20.43 10.45 4.13
CA VAL A 313 19.19 9.81 4.57
C VAL A 313 18.96 9.95 6.08
N HIS A 314 20.00 9.76 6.90
CA HIS A 314 19.90 9.72 8.35
C HIS A 314 19.44 11.06 8.95
N GLU A 315 20.14 12.16 8.67
CA GLU A 315 19.77 13.52 9.15
C GLU A 315 18.36 13.91 8.66
N SER A 316 18.02 13.57 7.43
CA SER A 316 16.72 13.88 6.83
C SER A 316 15.58 13.09 7.48
N ALA A 317 15.82 11.82 7.84
CA ALA A 317 14.88 10.98 8.57
C ALA A 317 14.72 11.46 10.02
N GLU A 318 15.81 11.80 10.71
CA GLU A 318 15.75 12.39 12.05
C GLU A 318 14.97 13.71 12.04
N ARG A 319 15.24 14.60 11.08
CA ARG A 319 14.50 15.86 10.89
C ARG A 319 13.00 15.63 10.62
N LEU A 320 12.65 14.62 9.82
CA LEU A 320 11.25 14.25 9.56
C LEU A 320 10.56 13.73 10.84
N LEU A 321 11.21 12.83 11.57
CA LEU A 321 10.66 12.16 12.74
C LEU A 321 10.51 13.12 13.93
N THR A 322 11.52 13.95 14.19
CA THR A 322 11.48 14.98 15.25
C THR A 322 10.42 16.07 14.98
N THR A 323 10.14 16.38 13.71
CA THR A 323 9.05 17.30 13.33
C THR A 323 7.69 16.63 13.14
N GLN A 324 7.61 15.30 13.24
CA GLN A 324 6.42 14.48 12.92
C GLN A 324 5.83 14.80 11.52
N GLY A 325 6.69 15.15 10.56
CA GLY A 325 6.32 15.55 9.20
C GLY A 325 5.99 17.04 9.00
N ILE A 326 5.99 17.87 10.06
CA ILE A 326 5.62 19.28 9.98
C ILE A 326 6.74 20.10 9.32
N LYS A 327 6.70 20.21 7.99
CA LYS A 327 7.66 21.03 7.21
C LYS A 327 7.56 22.51 7.61
N LYS A 328 8.68 23.08 8.08
CA LYS A 328 8.82 24.53 8.35
C LYS A 328 8.89 25.31 7.03
N TRP A 329 8.40 26.55 7.03
CA TRP A 329 8.10 27.28 5.79
C TRP A 329 9.33 27.75 4.99
N ASP A 330 10.51 27.74 5.59
CA ASP A 330 11.78 28.23 5.02
C ASP A 330 12.81 27.11 4.73
N ASP A 331 12.45 25.83 4.86
CA ASP A 331 13.35 24.74 4.52
C ASP A 331 13.50 24.62 2.99
N LYS A 332 14.64 25.10 2.47
CA LYS A 332 14.93 25.23 1.03
C LYS A 332 15.82 24.12 0.47
N SER A 333 16.11 23.06 1.25
CA SER A 333 16.76 21.86 0.71
C SER A 333 15.73 21.05 -0.08
N ASP A 334 15.51 21.44 -1.34
CA ASP A 334 14.51 20.88 -2.26
C ASP A 334 15.01 19.61 -2.98
N ASP A 335 16.25 19.19 -2.75
CA ASP A 335 16.83 17.94 -3.24
C ASP A 335 16.31 16.75 -2.42
N ALA A 336 15.59 15.84 -3.07
CA ALA A 336 15.08 14.63 -2.42
C ALA A 336 16.22 13.64 -2.14
N VAL A 337 16.38 13.27 -0.86
CA VAL A 337 17.39 12.28 -0.40
C VAL A 337 16.92 10.82 -0.50
N TRP A 338 15.64 10.59 -0.82
CA TRP A 338 15.06 9.28 -1.14
C TRP A 338 13.94 9.42 -2.17
N THR A 339 13.68 8.35 -2.92
CA THR A 339 12.54 8.26 -3.85
C THR A 339 11.24 7.94 -3.11
N GLU A 340 10.09 8.02 -3.80
CA GLU A 340 8.92 7.26 -3.37
C GLU A 340 9.19 5.75 -3.51
N LEU A 341 8.54 4.93 -2.69
CA LEU A 341 8.61 3.47 -2.75
C LEU A 341 7.77 2.98 -3.93
N VAL A 342 8.37 2.19 -4.83
CA VAL A 342 7.64 1.42 -5.82
C VAL A 342 7.32 0.05 -5.21
N THR A 343 6.04 -0.33 -5.16
CA THR A 343 5.58 -1.55 -4.48
C THR A 343 5.34 -2.69 -5.48
N TRP A 344 5.14 -3.90 -4.96
CA TRP A 344 4.76 -5.09 -5.72
C TRP A 344 3.50 -4.92 -6.59
N GLN A 345 2.68 -3.90 -6.33
CA GLN A 345 1.47 -3.60 -7.10
C GLN A 345 1.76 -2.82 -8.39
N ASP A 346 2.96 -2.30 -8.59
CA ASP A 346 3.32 -1.51 -9.77
C ASP A 346 3.36 -2.36 -11.06
N GLN A 347 2.74 -1.81 -12.12
CA GLN A 347 2.55 -2.48 -13.41
C GLN A 347 3.33 -1.82 -14.56
N ARG A 348 4.38 -1.02 -14.28
CA ARG A 348 5.18 -0.36 -15.34
C ARG A 348 5.92 -1.36 -16.23
N CYS A 349 6.34 -2.49 -15.65
CA CYS A 349 7.09 -3.52 -16.37
C CYS A 349 6.14 -4.38 -17.20
N SER A 350 5.83 -3.94 -18.42
CA SER A 350 4.97 -4.67 -19.35
C SER A 350 5.49 -6.08 -19.66
N SER A 351 4.61 -6.97 -20.11
CA SER A 351 4.97 -8.32 -20.58
C SER A 351 6.05 -8.29 -21.67
N LEU A 352 5.95 -7.34 -22.62
CA LEU A 352 6.95 -7.13 -23.68
C LEU A 352 8.31 -6.68 -23.13
N PHE A 353 8.33 -5.75 -22.17
CA PHE A 353 9.57 -5.32 -21.51
C PHE A 353 10.24 -6.49 -20.76
N LEU A 354 9.46 -7.26 -19.99
CA LEU A 354 9.96 -8.44 -19.28
C LEU A 354 10.43 -9.55 -20.23
N GLN A 355 9.78 -9.71 -21.39
CA GLN A 355 10.21 -10.63 -22.44
C GLN A 355 11.55 -10.20 -23.04
N ALA A 356 11.70 -8.94 -23.46
CA ALA A 356 12.96 -8.41 -24.00
C ALA A 356 14.13 -8.54 -23.01
N CYS A 357 13.88 -8.29 -21.71
CA CYS A 357 14.85 -8.55 -20.64
C CYS A 357 15.27 -10.03 -20.60
N ARG A 358 14.30 -10.96 -20.61
CA ARG A 358 14.57 -12.41 -20.57
C ARG A 358 15.27 -12.92 -21.83
N GLU A 359 14.94 -12.40 -23.01
CA GLU A 359 15.59 -12.77 -24.27
C GLU A 359 17.05 -12.30 -24.28
N THR A 360 17.35 -11.11 -23.76
CA THR A 360 18.73 -10.60 -23.65
C THR A 360 19.55 -11.38 -22.61
N ILE A 361 18.93 -11.85 -21.53
CA ILE A 361 19.57 -12.74 -20.55
C ILE A 361 19.77 -14.15 -21.15
N GLY A 362 18.74 -14.73 -21.75
CA GLY A 362 18.79 -16.08 -22.33
C GLY A 362 19.76 -16.23 -23.51
N THR A 363 19.96 -15.16 -24.29
CA THR A 363 20.99 -15.13 -25.35
C THR A 363 22.42 -14.98 -24.83
N SER A 364 22.61 -14.65 -23.54
CA SER A 364 23.92 -14.47 -22.90
C SER A 364 24.23 -15.50 -21.79
N THR A 365 23.30 -16.40 -21.45
CA THR A 365 23.47 -17.39 -20.36
C THR A 365 22.96 -18.79 -20.72
N GLY A 366 23.70 -19.81 -20.30
CA GLY A 366 23.13 -21.15 -20.09
C GLY A 366 22.19 -21.15 -18.88
N MET A 367 21.18 -22.04 -18.90
CA MET A 367 20.08 -22.09 -17.93
C MET A 367 20.53 -22.27 -16.46
N GLY A 368 19.74 -21.75 -15.52
CA GLY A 368 19.35 -22.58 -14.36
C GLY A 368 19.04 -21.92 -13.02
N SER A 369 19.82 -20.94 -12.56
CA SER A 369 19.92 -20.66 -11.10
C SER A 369 19.36 -19.30 -10.62
N SER A 370 19.19 -18.33 -11.53
CA SER A 370 18.89 -16.93 -11.17
C SER A 370 17.39 -16.65 -11.14
N SER A 371 16.90 -15.96 -10.10
CA SER A 371 15.46 -15.79 -9.85
C SER A 371 14.75 -14.96 -10.93
N ARG A 372 13.48 -15.27 -11.17
CA ARG A 372 12.69 -14.79 -12.33
C ARG A 372 12.33 -13.30 -12.22
N LEU A 373 12.63 -12.52 -13.26
CA LEU A 373 12.11 -11.15 -13.42
C LEU A 373 10.59 -11.15 -13.64
N ALA A 374 9.86 -10.33 -12.88
CA ALA A 374 8.42 -10.11 -12.98
C ALA A 374 8.07 -8.62 -12.78
N THR A 375 6.83 -8.22 -13.03
CA THR A 375 6.37 -6.85 -12.72
C THR A 375 6.21 -6.66 -11.22
N GLY A 376 6.44 -5.43 -10.74
CA GLY A 376 6.48 -5.10 -9.31
C GLY A 376 7.73 -5.60 -8.56
N TYR A 377 8.67 -6.28 -9.25
CA TYR A 377 9.93 -6.77 -8.66
C TYR A 377 11.05 -5.74 -8.80
N GLY A 378 11.94 -5.69 -7.81
CA GLY A 378 13.00 -4.69 -7.68
C GLY A 378 13.90 -4.51 -8.91
N LEU A 379 14.58 -5.56 -9.39
CA LEU A 379 15.53 -5.40 -10.51
C LEU A 379 14.82 -5.08 -11.84
N ALA A 380 13.64 -5.64 -12.10
CA ALA A 380 12.84 -5.28 -13.27
C ALA A 380 12.43 -3.80 -13.24
N THR A 381 12.00 -3.32 -12.07
CA THR A 381 11.66 -1.92 -11.83
C THR A 381 12.89 -1.00 -11.97
N PHE A 382 14.06 -1.42 -11.47
CA PHE A 382 15.31 -0.69 -11.59
C PHE A 382 15.75 -0.55 -13.06
N ALA A 383 15.74 -1.64 -13.82
CA ALA A 383 16.02 -1.62 -15.27
C ALA A 383 15.06 -0.67 -16.01
N HIS A 384 13.76 -0.74 -15.73
CA HIS A 384 12.77 0.15 -16.33
C HIS A 384 13.02 1.63 -15.95
N VAL A 385 13.40 1.94 -14.70
CA VAL A 385 13.69 3.31 -14.26
C VAL A 385 14.98 3.83 -14.91
N LEU A 386 16.01 3.01 -15.07
CA LEU A 386 17.26 3.37 -15.77
C LEU A 386 17.01 3.73 -17.24
N GLU A 387 16.11 3.01 -17.92
CA GLU A 387 15.75 3.29 -19.32
C GLU A 387 14.82 4.50 -19.47
N HIS A 388 13.73 4.55 -18.71
CA HIS A 388 12.62 5.49 -18.95
C HIS A 388 12.66 6.75 -18.09
N ALA A 389 13.31 6.70 -16.91
CA ALA A 389 13.29 7.79 -15.93
C ALA A 389 14.62 7.96 -15.14
N PRO A 390 15.83 7.85 -15.73
CA PRO A 390 17.09 7.82 -14.99
C PRO A 390 17.36 9.07 -14.15
N ARG A 391 16.70 10.20 -14.46
CA ARG A 391 16.73 11.42 -13.64
C ARG A 391 16.20 11.23 -12.21
N MET A 392 15.38 10.20 -11.95
CA MET A 392 14.93 9.85 -10.60
C MET A 392 16.05 9.32 -9.69
N LEU A 393 17.17 8.89 -10.26
CA LEU A 393 18.30 8.28 -9.54
C LEU A 393 19.47 9.24 -9.35
N VAL A 394 19.36 10.49 -9.81
CA VAL A 394 20.40 11.51 -9.66
C VAL A 394 20.55 11.86 -8.17
N GLY A 395 21.75 11.69 -7.64
CA GLY A 395 22.06 11.89 -6.21
C GLY A 395 21.83 10.65 -5.33
N MET A 396 21.20 9.59 -5.86
CA MET A 396 21.03 8.32 -5.16
C MET A 396 22.27 7.45 -5.33
N ASP A 397 22.66 6.73 -4.28
CA ASP A 397 23.84 5.85 -4.26
C ASP A 397 23.55 4.44 -3.72
N ALA A 398 22.39 4.21 -3.12
CA ALA A 398 21.94 2.90 -2.62
C ALA A 398 20.45 2.63 -2.93
N CYS A 399 20.05 1.36 -2.84
CA CYS A 399 18.65 0.93 -2.90
C CYS A 399 18.36 -0.29 -2.01
N GLY A 400 17.09 -0.58 -1.82
CA GLY A 400 16.60 -1.69 -0.98
C GLY A 400 15.08 -1.72 -0.94
N THR A 401 14.52 -2.68 -0.20
CA THR A 401 13.11 -2.68 0.19
C THR A 401 12.83 -1.58 1.23
N ILE A 402 11.57 -1.37 1.58
CA ILE A 402 11.20 -0.40 2.63
C ILE A 402 11.69 -0.82 4.02
N GLN A 403 11.75 -2.12 4.29
CA GLN A 403 12.30 -2.68 5.52
C GLN A 403 13.83 -2.56 5.57
N ASP A 404 14.54 -2.77 4.46
CA ASP A 404 15.99 -2.52 4.35
C ASP A 404 16.33 -1.05 4.62
N PHE A 405 15.57 -0.13 4.02
CA PHE A 405 15.72 1.31 4.23
C PHE A 405 15.50 1.71 5.69
N VAL A 406 14.44 1.20 6.33
CA VAL A 406 14.16 1.50 7.75
C VAL A 406 15.26 0.92 8.65
N ALA A 407 15.82 -0.25 8.33
CA ALA A 407 16.98 -0.80 9.03
C ALA A 407 18.26 0.04 8.82
N PHE A 408 18.54 0.47 7.60
CA PHE A 408 19.65 1.36 7.26
C PHE A 408 19.60 2.66 8.08
N VAL A 409 18.42 3.30 8.12
CA VAL A 409 18.19 4.49 8.95
C VAL A 409 18.37 4.18 10.44
N LEU A 410 17.77 3.10 10.95
CA LEU A 410 17.85 2.70 12.37
C LEU A 410 19.27 2.40 12.85
N CYS A 411 20.12 1.82 11.99
CA CYS A 411 21.51 1.52 12.34
C CYS A 411 22.45 2.73 12.21
N GLY A 412 21.96 3.87 11.69
CA GLY A 412 22.79 5.05 11.44
C GLY A 412 23.80 4.86 10.32
N HIS A 413 23.55 3.93 9.39
CA HIS A 413 24.44 3.65 8.25
C HIS A 413 24.55 4.86 7.31
N GLN A 414 25.69 4.98 6.63
CA GLN A 414 26.05 6.15 5.81
C GLN A 414 26.67 5.81 4.45
N LEU A 415 27.02 4.53 4.21
CA LEU A 415 27.65 4.06 2.98
C LEU A 415 26.76 3.05 2.23
N PRO A 416 26.73 3.03 0.88
CA PRO A 416 25.98 2.03 0.12
C PRO A 416 26.35 0.56 0.45
N SER A 417 27.60 0.31 0.85
CA SER A 417 28.08 -1.00 1.30
C SER A 417 27.43 -1.49 2.62
N GLU A 418 26.74 -0.61 3.33
CA GLU A 418 25.99 -0.88 4.56
C GLU A 418 24.48 -1.04 4.30
N ALA A 419 24.06 -1.02 3.03
CA ALA A 419 22.74 -1.48 2.61
C ALA A 419 22.74 -3.01 2.57
N PHE A 420 21.76 -3.62 3.22
CA PHE A 420 21.64 -5.07 3.38
C PHE A 420 20.21 -5.53 3.06
N ILE A 421 20.08 -6.75 2.55
CA ILE A 421 18.83 -7.42 2.21
C ILE A 421 18.99 -8.91 2.55
N ASP A 422 17.93 -9.63 2.91
CA ASP A 422 18.01 -11.09 3.09
C ASP A 422 17.85 -11.88 1.77
N THR A 423 18.07 -13.19 1.83
CA THR A 423 17.90 -14.09 0.69
C THR A 423 16.45 -14.27 0.24
N THR A 424 15.45 -13.93 1.07
CA THR A 424 14.04 -14.05 0.71
C THR A 424 13.58 -12.86 -0.12
N ASP A 425 13.91 -11.63 0.29
CA ASP A 425 13.61 -10.41 -0.44
C ASP A 425 14.52 -10.25 -1.67
N ALA A 426 15.80 -10.64 -1.61
CA ALA A 426 16.68 -10.66 -2.79
C ALA A 426 16.18 -11.63 -3.88
N HIS A 427 15.71 -12.83 -3.51
CA HIS A 427 15.02 -13.72 -4.45
C HIS A 427 13.82 -13.03 -5.10
N SER A 428 13.04 -12.31 -4.29
CA SER A 428 11.81 -11.59 -4.66
C SER A 428 12.01 -10.41 -5.62
N TRP A 429 13.25 -10.00 -5.90
CA TRP A 429 13.60 -8.92 -6.83
C TRP A 429 13.90 -9.40 -8.26
N GLY A 430 14.10 -10.71 -8.47
CA GLY A 430 14.68 -11.26 -9.69
C GLY A 430 16.20 -11.09 -9.75
N GLY A 431 16.90 -11.94 -10.49
CA GLY A 431 18.36 -11.86 -10.69
C GLY A 431 19.22 -12.23 -9.47
N PHE A 432 18.64 -12.85 -8.44
CA PHE A 432 19.37 -13.45 -7.32
C PHE A 432 19.66 -14.92 -7.63
N ASP A 433 20.92 -15.34 -7.49
CA ASP A 433 21.38 -16.69 -7.78
C ASP A 433 21.27 -17.61 -6.55
N LEU A 434 20.42 -18.63 -6.66
CA LEU A 434 20.16 -19.63 -5.61
C LEU A 434 21.37 -20.52 -5.26
N SER A 435 22.42 -20.53 -6.09
CA SER A 435 23.61 -21.36 -5.90
C SER A 435 24.75 -20.61 -5.19
N THR A 436 24.95 -19.32 -5.51
CA THR A 436 25.98 -18.46 -4.91
C THR A 436 25.47 -17.59 -3.76
N HIS A 437 24.13 -17.50 -3.58
CA HIS A 437 23.47 -16.60 -2.62
C HIS A 437 23.86 -15.12 -2.83
N ALA A 438 24.03 -14.70 -4.09
CA ALA A 438 24.42 -13.35 -4.48
C ALA A 438 23.62 -12.84 -5.69
N TRP A 439 23.82 -11.58 -6.08
CA TRP A 439 23.28 -11.03 -7.33
C TRP A 439 24.03 -11.62 -8.54
N ASP A 440 23.30 -12.10 -9.55
CA ASP A 440 23.88 -12.61 -10.78
C ASP A 440 24.48 -11.46 -11.60
N SER A 441 25.81 -11.37 -11.58
CA SER A 441 26.59 -10.37 -12.32
C SER A 441 26.23 -10.26 -13.82
N LYS A 442 25.79 -11.34 -14.47
CA LYS A 442 25.40 -11.34 -15.89
C LYS A 442 24.03 -10.70 -16.09
N VAL A 443 23.09 -10.97 -15.18
CA VAL A 443 21.78 -10.28 -15.15
C VAL A 443 22.00 -8.80 -14.88
N LEU A 444 22.86 -8.42 -13.92
CA LEU A 444 23.16 -7.02 -13.64
C LEU A 444 23.77 -6.28 -14.84
N GLN A 445 24.77 -6.88 -15.49
CA GLN A 445 25.40 -6.32 -16.70
C GLN A 445 24.39 -6.17 -17.84
N THR A 446 23.54 -7.19 -18.07
CA THR A 446 22.51 -7.20 -19.11
C THR A 446 21.45 -6.13 -18.88
N LEU A 447 20.96 -5.99 -17.64
CA LEU A 447 20.01 -4.95 -17.23
C LEU A 447 20.65 -3.56 -17.03
N ARG A 448 21.98 -3.45 -17.17
CA ARG A 448 22.79 -2.25 -16.94
C ARG A 448 22.66 -1.67 -15.52
N ILE A 449 22.35 -2.52 -14.54
CA ILE A 449 22.14 -2.13 -13.14
C ILE A 449 23.50 -1.93 -12.45
N PRO A 450 23.77 -0.75 -11.84
CA PRO A 450 25.02 -0.52 -11.12
C PRO A 450 25.10 -1.38 -9.85
N ALA A 451 25.92 -2.43 -9.88
CA ALA A 451 26.08 -3.36 -8.76
C ALA A 451 26.50 -2.67 -7.43
N ALA A 452 27.19 -1.53 -7.51
CA ALA A 452 27.59 -0.74 -6.33
C ALA A 452 26.43 -0.03 -5.61
N MET A 453 25.24 0.05 -6.22
CA MET A 453 24.03 0.59 -5.57
C MET A 453 23.16 -0.50 -4.92
N LEU A 454 23.41 -1.78 -5.22
CA LEU A 454 22.58 -2.88 -4.72
C LEU A 454 22.97 -3.24 -3.28
N PRO A 455 21.98 -3.62 -2.44
CA PRO A 455 22.25 -4.04 -1.08
C PRO A 455 23.03 -5.36 -1.08
N SER A 456 23.96 -5.50 -0.14
CA SER A 456 24.73 -6.72 0.08
C SER A 456 23.84 -7.79 0.69
N VAL A 457 23.60 -8.89 -0.03
CA VAL A 457 22.74 -9.98 0.45
C VAL A 457 23.36 -10.65 1.69
N LYS A 458 22.53 -10.89 2.71
CA LYS A 458 22.89 -11.61 3.95
C LYS A 458 21.94 -12.79 4.17
N LYS A 459 22.34 -13.71 5.04
CA LYS A 459 21.45 -14.79 5.50
C LYS A 459 20.45 -14.24 6.52
N PRO A 460 19.18 -14.69 6.52
CA PRO A 460 18.22 -14.42 7.59
C PRO A 460 18.83 -14.58 8.99
N GLY A 461 18.51 -13.66 9.90
CA GLY A 461 19.10 -13.64 11.24
C GLY A 461 20.56 -13.17 11.32
N THR A 462 21.15 -12.64 10.24
CA THR A 462 22.42 -11.88 10.35
C THR A 462 22.18 -10.57 11.10
N CYS A 463 22.91 -10.30 12.18
CA CYS A 463 22.98 -8.95 12.77
C CYS A 463 23.73 -8.03 11.80
N ILE A 464 23.16 -6.87 11.48
CA ILE A 464 23.66 -5.92 10.47
C ILE A 464 24.15 -4.59 11.04
N GLY A 465 23.80 -4.28 12.29
CA GLY A 465 24.12 -3.03 12.96
C GLY A 465 23.46 -2.97 14.34
N HIS A 466 23.62 -1.83 15.03
CA HIS A 466 22.95 -1.55 16.30
C HIS A 466 22.23 -0.20 16.21
N THR A 467 21.15 0.00 16.97
CA THR A 467 20.40 1.26 16.93
C THR A 467 21.24 2.46 17.38
N SER A 468 21.47 3.40 16.47
CA SER A 468 22.37 4.53 16.73
C SER A 468 21.70 5.70 17.47
N ALA A 469 22.50 6.56 18.11
CA ALA A 469 21.99 7.67 18.91
C ALA A 469 21.16 8.72 18.12
N GLY A 470 21.39 8.89 16.82
CA GLY A 470 20.58 9.77 15.96
C GLY A 470 19.22 9.16 15.56
N CYS A 471 18.95 7.90 15.92
CA CYS A 471 17.73 7.17 15.54
C CYS A 471 16.61 7.26 16.60
N THR A 472 16.81 8.03 17.67
CA THR A 472 15.83 8.24 18.75
C THR A 472 14.46 8.71 18.25
N GLY A 473 14.39 9.32 17.06
CA GLY A 473 13.15 9.70 16.39
C GLY A 473 12.13 8.56 16.20
N PHE A 474 12.54 7.29 16.20
CA PHE A 474 11.61 6.14 16.17
C PHE A 474 11.09 5.72 17.55
N GLY A 475 11.71 6.12 18.65
CA GLY A 475 11.33 5.73 20.01
C GLY A 475 11.80 4.34 20.47
N LEU A 476 12.80 3.75 19.79
CA LEU A 476 13.48 2.52 20.23
C LEU A 476 14.75 2.87 21.04
N PRO A 477 15.17 2.02 22.01
CA PRO A 477 16.45 2.19 22.69
C PRO A 477 17.66 2.11 21.74
N ILE A 478 18.78 2.71 22.16
CA ILE A 478 20.08 2.66 21.46
C ILE A 478 20.83 1.35 21.76
N GLU A 479 21.87 1.06 20.98
CA GLU A 479 22.76 -0.12 21.12
C GLU A 479 22.04 -1.48 21.05
N LEU A 480 20.81 -1.54 20.51
CA LEU A 480 20.09 -2.79 20.30
C LEU A 480 20.49 -3.42 18.96
N PRO A 481 20.85 -4.72 18.92
CA PRO A 481 21.21 -5.39 17.67
C PRO A 481 20.02 -5.46 16.73
N VAL A 482 20.22 -4.94 15.52
CA VAL A 482 19.27 -4.94 14.41
C VAL A 482 19.65 -6.08 13.47
N TYR A 483 18.69 -6.97 13.21
CA TYR A 483 18.85 -8.11 12.33
C TYR A 483 18.40 -7.77 10.90
N VAL A 484 19.02 -8.39 9.90
CA VAL A 484 18.69 -8.16 8.48
C VAL A 484 17.19 -8.31 8.26
N PRO A 485 16.52 -7.36 7.57
CA PRO A 485 15.10 -7.47 7.31
C PRO A 485 14.75 -8.61 6.37
N MET A 486 13.52 -9.10 6.51
CA MET A 486 13.05 -10.33 5.86
C MET A 486 11.64 -10.13 5.29
N GLY A 487 11.21 -10.94 4.32
CA GLY A 487 9.88 -10.80 3.73
C GLY A 487 8.73 -11.05 4.72
N ASP A 488 7.63 -10.30 4.60
CA ASP A 488 6.41 -10.48 5.42
C ASP A 488 5.85 -11.92 5.34
N HIS A 489 5.82 -12.50 4.14
CA HIS A 489 5.33 -13.85 3.90
C HIS A 489 6.12 -14.94 4.64
N PRO A 490 7.45 -15.11 4.46
CA PRO A 490 8.21 -16.11 5.23
C PRO A 490 8.20 -15.85 6.75
N CYS A 491 8.12 -14.60 7.20
CA CYS A 491 7.92 -14.29 8.61
C CYS A 491 6.57 -14.80 9.14
N SER A 492 5.49 -14.66 8.36
CA SER A 492 4.19 -15.22 8.74
C SER A 492 4.22 -16.76 8.84
N VAL A 493 4.95 -17.44 7.95
CA VAL A 493 5.13 -18.90 8.02
C VAL A 493 5.91 -19.29 9.28
N LEU A 494 6.99 -18.60 9.63
CA LEU A 494 7.76 -18.84 10.86
C LEU A 494 6.91 -18.63 12.13
N ALA A 495 6.04 -17.62 12.14
CA ALA A 495 5.10 -17.37 13.24
C ALA A 495 4.02 -18.46 13.35
N ALA A 496 3.64 -19.12 12.25
CA ALA A 496 2.72 -20.26 12.26
C ALA A 496 3.37 -21.51 12.88
N VAL A 497 4.60 -21.83 12.44
CA VAL A 497 5.39 -22.97 12.93
C VAL A 497 5.69 -22.86 14.43
N THR A 498 6.17 -21.70 14.87
CA THR A 498 6.63 -21.51 16.27
C THR A 498 5.52 -21.76 17.29
N LYS A 499 4.24 -21.58 16.91
CA LYS A 499 3.07 -21.86 17.76
C LYS A 499 2.74 -23.35 17.94
N GLN A 500 3.30 -24.27 17.13
CA GLN A 500 2.91 -25.69 17.12
C GLN A 500 3.79 -26.61 17.99
N ALA A 501 4.73 -26.04 18.75
CA ALA A 501 5.54 -26.72 19.78
C ALA A 501 6.31 -28.00 19.34
N SER A 502 6.39 -28.26 18.03
CA SER A 502 6.99 -29.45 17.42
C SER A 502 8.02 -28.99 16.39
N SER A 503 9.28 -29.39 16.56
CA SER A 503 10.41 -28.93 15.74
C SER A 503 10.44 -29.54 14.34
N GLU A 504 9.94 -30.76 14.18
CA GLU A 504 10.11 -31.59 12.97
C GLU A 504 8.92 -31.51 11.99
N ALA A 505 7.88 -30.74 12.32
CA ALA A 505 6.62 -30.74 11.58
C ALA A 505 6.72 -30.00 10.24
N ARG A 506 6.89 -30.75 9.14
CA ARG A 506 6.65 -30.23 7.78
C ARG A 506 5.21 -29.71 7.70
N LEU A 507 5.07 -28.40 7.50
CA LEU A 507 3.81 -27.69 7.70
C LEU A 507 3.29 -27.04 6.41
N THR A 508 1.97 -27.09 6.23
CA THR A 508 1.24 -26.36 5.20
C THR A 508 0.42 -25.23 5.85
N LEU A 509 0.71 -23.98 5.51
CA LEU A 509 -0.07 -22.82 5.94
C LEU A 509 -1.01 -22.39 4.80
N VAL A 510 -2.31 -22.41 5.04
CA VAL A 510 -3.34 -21.90 4.14
C VAL A 510 -3.85 -20.56 4.69
N ASN A 511 -3.83 -19.52 3.86
CA ASN A 511 -4.30 -18.18 4.22
C ASN A 511 -5.36 -17.71 3.21
N ILE A 512 -6.61 -17.54 3.65
CA ILE A 512 -7.69 -16.98 2.83
C ILE A 512 -8.20 -15.70 3.48
N GLY A 513 -7.69 -14.58 2.96
CA GLY A 513 -8.18 -13.24 3.25
C GLY A 513 -8.99 -12.72 2.07
N THR A 514 -8.66 -11.53 1.59
CA THR A 514 -9.19 -11.00 0.32
C THR A 514 -8.83 -11.91 -0.86
N SER A 515 -7.58 -12.34 -0.95
CA SER A 515 -7.07 -13.36 -1.87
C SER A 515 -6.72 -14.64 -1.11
N ALA A 516 -6.26 -15.70 -1.79
CA ALA A 516 -5.91 -16.97 -1.17
C ALA A 516 -4.46 -17.40 -1.46
N GLN A 517 -3.78 -17.99 -0.47
CA GLN A 517 -2.41 -18.47 -0.57
C GLN A 517 -2.24 -19.80 0.16
N VAL A 518 -1.31 -20.64 -0.33
CA VAL A 518 -0.74 -21.78 0.41
C VAL A 518 0.77 -21.62 0.46
N ALA A 519 1.36 -21.83 1.62
CA ALA A 519 2.80 -21.89 1.83
C ALA A 519 3.17 -23.24 2.45
N MET A 520 4.08 -23.97 1.81
CA MET A 520 4.57 -25.29 2.26
C MET A 520 6.05 -25.20 2.61
N ILE A 521 6.46 -25.73 3.76
CA ILE A 521 7.88 -25.87 4.09
C ILE A 521 8.45 -27.10 3.37
N LEU A 522 9.45 -26.88 2.53
CA LEU A 522 10.09 -27.86 1.67
C LEU A 522 11.55 -28.06 2.07
N SER A 523 12.01 -29.30 2.10
CA SER A 523 13.45 -29.56 2.19
C SER A 523 14.11 -29.27 0.84
N LYS A 524 15.43 -29.06 0.82
CA LYS A 524 16.25 -29.01 -0.40
C LYS A 524 16.02 -30.20 -1.34
N SER A 525 15.76 -31.39 -0.79
CA SER A 525 15.47 -32.59 -1.59
C SER A 525 14.10 -32.53 -2.28
N ASP A 526 13.16 -31.74 -1.77
CA ASP A 526 11.85 -31.54 -2.38
C ASP A 526 11.90 -30.41 -3.40
N ALA A 527 12.54 -29.29 -3.06
CA ALA A 527 12.79 -28.17 -3.97
C ALA A 527 13.49 -28.62 -5.27
N LEU A 528 14.51 -29.49 -5.18
CA LEU A 528 15.25 -30.02 -6.34
C LEU A 528 14.44 -30.98 -7.23
N LYS A 529 13.35 -31.59 -6.73
CA LYS A 529 12.42 -32.38 -7.57
C LYS A 529 11.54 -31.45 -8.41
N LEU A 530 11.19 -30.29 -7.85
CA LEU A 530 10.27 -29.32 -8.45
C LEU A 530 10.90 -28.46 -9.53
N SER A 531 12.23 -28.25 -9.50
CA SER A 531 12.95 -27.50 -10.55
C SER A 531 12.95 -28.17 -11.93
N VAL A 532 12.22 -29.27 -12.10
CA VAL A 532 12.01 -30.01 -13.37
C VAL A 532 10.57 -29.86 -13.89
N GLU A 533 9.60 -29.45 -13.06
CA GLU A 533 8.21 -29.22 -13.46
C GLU A 533 7.94 -27.71 -13.65
N GLU A 534 7.59 -27.27 -14.86
CA GLU A 534 7.18 -25.87 -15.12
C GLU A 534 5.77 -25.56 -14.56
N THR A 535 5.61 -25.52 -13.25
CA THR A 535 4.35 -25.15 -12.59
C THR A 535 4.16 -23.63 -12.56
N THR A 536 3.47 -23.08 -13.55
CA THR A 536 3.25 -21.63 -13.72
C THR A 536 2.55 -20.94 -12.55
N GLY A 537 1.84 -21.68 -11.69
CA GLY A 537 1.12 -21.19 -10.51
C GLY A 537 1.80 -21.43 -9.15
N PHE A 538 2.98 -22.06 -9.10
CA PHE A 538 3.67 -22.41 -7.85
C PHE A 538 5.14 -21.97 -7.88
N GLU A 539 5.56 -21.23 -6.86
CA GLU A 539 6.90 -20.65 -6.77
C GLU A 539 7.67 -21.27 -5.59
N VAL A 540 8.91 -21.72 -5.83
CA VAL A 540 9.81 -22.18 -4.75
C VAL A 540 10.78 -21.05 -4.42
N ARG A 541 10.78 -20.61 -3.15
CA ARG A 541 11.61 -19.51 -2.64
C ARG A 541 12.56 -20.00 -1.55
N PRO A 542 13.70 -19.33 -1.30
CA PRO A 542 14.48 -19.52 -0.07
C PRO A 542 13.60 -19.31 1.18
N PHE A 543 13.88 -20.05 2.25
CA PHE A 543 13.25 -19.84 3.55
C PHE A 543 14.25 -19.34 4.60
N LEU A 544 13.78 -19.08 5.82
CA LEU A 544 14.56 -18.48 6.91
C LEU A 544 15.56 -19.42 7.58
N PHE A 545 15.60 -20.70 7.16
CA PHE A 545 16.54 -21.72 7.65
C PHE A 545 17.38 -22.28 6.49
N GLU A 546 18.63 -22.65 6.75
CA GLU A 546 19.51 -23.20 5.72
C GLU A 546 18.99 -24.53 5.17
N ASN A 547 19.10 -24.72 3.85
CA ASN A 547 18.59 -25.89 3.10
C ASN A 547 17.06 -26.11 3.18
N TYR A 548 16.31 -25.14 3.71
CA TYR A 548 14.85 -25.10 3.63
C TYR A 548 14.36 -24.04 2.63
N TYR A 549 13.24 -24.35 2.02
CA TYR A 549 12.56 -23.54 1.01
C TYR A 549 11.08 -23.42 1.36
N VAL A 550 10.43 -22.35 0.89
CA VAL A 550 8.96 -22.23 0.96
C VAL A 550 8.39 -22.33 -0.44
N GLY A 551 7.54 -23.33 -0.65
CA GLY A 551 6.76 -23.49 -1.88
C GLY A 551 5.42 -22.76 -1.75
N VAL A 552 5.10 -21.88 -2.69
CA VAL A 552 3.99 -20.93 -2.57
C VAL A 552 3.03 -21.03 -3.76
N ALA A 553 1.76 -21.34 -3.48
CA ALA A 553 0.64 -21.10 -4.40
C ALA A 553 -0.06 -19.79 -4.02
N ALA A 554 -0.43 -18.95 -5.00
CA ALA A 554 -0.97 -17.61 -4.72
C ALA A 554 -2.11 -17.19 -5.68
N SER A 555 -3.32 -17.62 -5.34
CA SER A 555 -4.57 -17.33 -6.05
C SER A 555 -5.03 -15.88 -5.87
N LEU A 556 -5.39 -15.20 -6.95
CA LEU A 556 -6.11 -13.92 -6.93
C LEU A 556 -7.55 -14.12 -6.42
N SER A 557 -8.12 -15.30 -6.68
CA SER A 557 -9.43 -15.72 -6.18
C SER A 557 -9.35 -16.11 -4.71
N GLY A 558 -10.17 -15.49 -3.86
CA GLY A 558 -10.26 -15.75 -2.42
C GLY A 558 -11.58 -15.23 -1.83
N GLY A 559 -11.52 -14.64 -0.62
CA GLY A 559 -12.69 -14.03 0.01
C GLY A 559 -13.30 -12.87 -0.80
N ASN A 560 -12.55 -12.24 -1.70
CA ASN A 560 -13.05 -11.26 -2.66
C ASN A 560 -14.15 -11.81 -3.59
N ILE A 561 -14.05 -13.06 -4.04
CA ILE A 561 -15.05 -13.68 -4.93
C ILE A 561 -16.32 -14.02 -4.13
N PHE A 562 -16.18 -14.52 -2.91
CA PHE A 562 -17.34 -14.78 -2.05
C PHE A 562 -18.03 -13.47 -1.60
N ALA A 563 -17.26 -12.40 -1.34
CA ALA A 563 -17.78 -11.07 -1.05
C ALA A 563 -18.50 -10.43 -2.26
N TRP A 564 -17.97 -10.63 -3.48
CA TRP A 564 -18.66 -10.26 -4.71
C TRP A 564 -19.99 -11.02 -4.84
N PHE A 565 -19.99 -12.34 -4.63
CA PHE A 565 -21.18 -13.19 -4.69
C PHE A 565 -22.27 -12.76 -3.69
N VAL A 566 -21.91 -12.47 -2.43
CA VAL A 566 -22.80 -11.88 -1.42
C VAL A 566 -23.46 -10.59 -1.93
N ARG A 567 -22.69 -9.71 -2.58
CA ARG A 567 -23.22 -8.46 -3.16
C ARG A 567 -24.12 -8.67 -4.37
N GLN A 568 -23.89 -9.71 -5.18
CA GLN A 568 -24.85 -10.06 -6.25
C GLN A 568 -26.20 -10.49 -5.68
N TRP A 569 -26.22 -11.25 -4.58
CA TRP A 569 -27.48 -11.58 -3.89
C TRP A 569 -28.18 -10.35 -3.31
N GLN A 570 -27.43 -9.42 -2.68
CA GLN A 570 -28.02 -8.15 -2.24
C GLN A 570 -28.60 -7.36 -3.43
N GLN A 571 -27.85 -7.23 -4.53
CA GLN A 571 -28.30 -6.52 -5.71
C GLN A 571 -29.58 -7.15 -6.31
N TRP A 572 -29.67 -8.48 -6.39
CA TRP A 572 -30.88 -9.16 -6.87
C TRP A 572 -32.08 -9.00 -5.91
N ILE A 573 -31.86 -8.93 -4.60
CA ILE A 573 -32.92 -8.60 -3.62
C ILE A 573 -33.46 -7.17 -3.86
N GLU A 574 -32.58 -6.23 -4.20
CA GLU A 574 -32.94 -4.85 -4.53
C GLU A 574 -33.65 -4.75 -5.90
N GLU A 575 -33.15 -5.43 -6.95
CA GLU A 575 -33.74 -5.47 -8.30
C GLU A 575 -35.13 -6.12 -8.34
N ILE A 576 -35.39 -7.12 -7.49
CA ILE A 576 -36.70 -7.78 -7.33
C ILE A 576 -37.63 -6.98 -6.40
N GLY A 577 -37.14 -5.92 -5.75
CA GLY A 577 -37.95 -5.03 -4.89
C GLY A 577 -38.22 -5.55 -3.48
N LEU A 578 -37.44 -6.52 -2.99
CA LEU A 578 -37.60 -7.13 -1.65
C LEU A 578 -36.88 -6.36 -0.53
N THR A 579 -36.30 -5.18 -0.83
CA THR A 579 -35.55 -4.33 0.11
C THR A 579 -36.35 -3.94 1.37
N SER A 580 -37.68 -3.95 1.34
CA SER A 580 -38.53 -3.67 2.52
C SER A 580 -38.51 -4.78 3.58
N VAL A 581 -38.06 -5.98 3.22
CA VAL A 581 -37.98 -7.16 4.11
C VAL A 581 -36.58 -7.31 4.72
N TYR A 582 -35.57 -6.65 4.16
CA TYR A 582 -34.17 -6.84 4.48
C TYR A 582 -33.49 -5.54 4.93
N ASN A 583 -32.79 -5.58 6.06
CA ASN A 583 -32.22 -4.39 6.72
C ASN A 583 -30.88 -3.90 6.14
N GLY A 584 -30.33 -4.56 5.11
CA GLY A 584 -29.06 -4.18 4.46
C GLY A 584 -27.79 -4.76 5.12
N ASP A 585 -27.92 -5.67 6.08
CA ASP A 585 -26.81 -6.21 6.88
C ASP A 585 -26.04 -7.35 6.17
N GLU A 586 -25.02 -7.01 5.35
CA GLU A 586 -24.20 -7.97 4.56
C GLU A 586 -23.88 -9.26 5.34
N GLU A 587 -23.54 -9.18 6.63
CA GLU A 587 -23.12 -10.32 7.47
C GLU A 587 -24.21 -11.40 7.61
N GLN A 588 -25.50 -11.03 7.51
CA GLN A 588 -26.62 -11.98 7.47
C GLN A 588 -26.67 -12.76 6.15
N ILE A 589 -26.35 -12.13 5.01
CA ILE A 589 -26.25 -12.82 3.72
C ILE A 589 -25.04 -13.77 3.72
N TYR A 590 -23.88 -13.37 4.26
CA TYR A 590 -22.74 -14.29 4.45
C TYR A 590 -23.18 -15.53 5.23
N ALA A 591 -23.75 -15.36 6.43
CA ALA A 591 -24.19 -16.46 7.28
C ALA A 591 -25.20 -17.38 6.56
N ARG A 592 -26.20 -16.79 5.87
CA ARG A 592 -27.25 -17.56 5.19
C ARG A 592 -26.73 -18.32 3.96
N LEU A 593 -25.81 -17.74 3.18
CA LEU A 593 -25.21 -18.45 2.03
C LEU A 593 -24.28 -19.57 2.48
N ILE A 594 -23.58 -19.42 3.61
CA ILE A 594 -22.78 -20.49 4.22
C ILE A 594 -23.69 -21.61 4.72
N GLU A 595 -24.74 -21.30 5.50
CA GLU A 595 -25.73 -22.26 6.00
C GLU A 595 -26.40 -23.07 4.89
N LEU A 596 -26.77 -22.42 3.77
CA LEU A 596 -27.36 -23.08 2.61
C LEU A 596 -26.33 -23.93 1.85
N GLY A 597 -25.09 -23.46 1.70
CA GLY A 597 -24.02 -24.21 1.04
C GLY A 597 -23.59 -25.47 1.81
N LEU A 598 -23.59 -25.41 3.15
CA LEU A 598 -23.34 -26.59 4.01
C LEU A 598 -24.38 -27.71 3.81
N ARG A 599 -25.58 -27.41 3.28
CA ARG A 599 -26.62 -28.39 2.94
C ARG A 599 -26.48 -28.99 1.54
N CYS A 600 -25.58 -28.46 0.71
CA CYS A 600 -25.44 -28.79 -0.71
C CYS A 600 -24.01 -29.19 -1.10
N GLN A 601 -23.22 -29.71 -0.14
CA GLN A 601 -21.81 -30.09 -0.35
C GLN A 601 -21.61 -31.07 -1.52
N ASP A 602 -22.55 -32.00 -1.71
CA ASP A 602 -22.53 -33.03 -2.77
C ASP A 602 -22.99 -32.53 -4.15
N THR A 603 -23.24 -31.21 -4.30
CA THR A 603 -23.68 -30.63 -5.58
C THR A 603 -22.72 -30.99 -6.72
N GLN A 604 -23.29 -31.32 -7.88
CA GLN A 604 -22.53 -31.68 -9.08
C GLN A 604 -22.07 -30.46 -9.89
N LEU A 605 -22.52 -29.26 -9.50
CA LEU A 605 -22.14 -27.98 -10.09
C LEU A 605 -20.65 -27.71 -9.83
N VAL A 606 -19.89 -27.32 -10.85
CA VAL A 606 -18.47 -26.96 -10.71
C VAL A 606 -18.28 -25.50 -11.11
N ILE A 607 -17.65 -24.72 -10.24
CA ILE A 607 -17.35 -23.31 -10.49
C ILE A 607 -15.83 -23.12 -10.46
N LYS A 608 -15.26 -22.54 -11.51
CA LYS A 608 -13.90 -21.98 -11.49
C LYS A 608 -14.00 -20.50 -11.11
N PRO A 609 -13.41 -20.05 -9.99
CA PRO A 609 -13.70 -18.75 -9.37
C PRO A 609 -12.92 -17.57 -9.97
N THR A 610 -12.18 -17.81 -11.07
CA THR A 610 -11.19 -16.90 -11.68
C THR A 610 -11.82 -15.70 -12.40
N LEU A 611 -12.64 -14.92 -11.70
CA LEU A 611 -13.31 -13.71 -12.21
C LEU A 611 -12.38 -12.51 -12.39
N LEU A 612 -11.13 -12.62 -11.92
CA LEU A 612 -10.13 -11.56 -11.90
C LEU A 612 -8.84 -11.95 -12.65
N GLY A 613 -8.90 -12.98 -13.51
CA GLY A 613 -7.72 -13.70 -13.95
C GLY A 613 -7.08 -14.53 -12.82
N GLU A 614 -5.93 -15.11 -13.11
CA GLU A 614 -5.00 -15.64 -12.11
C GLU A 614 -3.56 -15.19 -12.42
N ARG A 615 -2.64 -15.32 -11.45
CA ARG A 615 -1.25 -14.85 -11.63
C ARG A 615 -0.50 -15.54 -12.79
N ALA A 616 -0.89 -16.77 -13.10
CA ALA A 616 -0.33 -17.59 -14.18
C ALA A 616 -1.02 -17.35 -15.54
N ASP A 617 -2.28 -16.89 -15.51
CA ASP A 617 -3.15 -16.70 -16.66
C ASP A 617 -4.08 -15.49 -16.38
N PRO A 618 -3.63 -14.24 -16.68
CA PRO A 618 -4.40 -13.04 -16.38
C PRO A 618 -5.69 -12.90 -17.19
N ASP A 619 -5.78 -13.60 -18.33
CA ASP A 619 -6.96 -13.62 -19.20
C ASP A 619 -7.95 -14.75 -18.81
N ALA A 620 -7.64 -15.51 -17.76
CA ALA A 620 -8.56 -16.50 -17.19
C ALA A 620 -9.88 -15.86 -16.77
N SER A 621 -10.98 -16.49 -17.18
CA SER A 621 -12.35 -16.10 -16.87
C SER A 621 -13.04 -17.19 -16.07
N GLY A 622 -13.82 -16.79 -15.06
CA GLY A 622 -14.58 -17.71 -14.21
C GLY A 622 -15.64 -18.46 -15.01
N LYS A 623 -15.83 -19.73 -14.68
CA LYS A 623 -16.63 -20.69 -15.47
C LYS A 623 -17.57 -21.47 -14.57
N ILE A 624 -18.73 -21.83 -15.09
CA ILE A 624 -19.73 -22.68 -14.42
C ILE A 624 -19.99 -23.89 -15.32
N GLN A 625 -19.90 -25.09 -14.75
CA GLN A 625 -20.00 -26.36 -15.46
C GLN A 625 -20.99 -27.30 -14.75
N ASN A 626 -21.51 -28.29 -15.48
CA ASN A 626 -22.50 -29.27 -15.01
C ASN A 626 -23.84 -28.66 -14.54
N LEU A 627 -24.22 -27.50 -15.06
CA LEU A 627 -25.51 -26.86 -14.78
C LEU A 627 -26.67 -27.72 -15.32
N ARG A 628 -27.69 -27.92 -14.49
CA ARG A 628 -28.97 -28.58 -14.77
C ARG A 628 -30.09 -27.80 -14.09
N MET A 629 -31.35 -28.09 -14.45
CA MET A 629 -32.52 -27.43 -13.87
C MET A 629 -32.73 -27.69 -12.36
N ASN A 630 -31.96 -28.60 -11.75
CA ASN A 630 -32.16 -29.09 -10.38
C ASN A 630 -30.92 -28.97 -9.46
N ASN A 631 -29.83 -28.31 -9.89
CA ASN A 631 -28.61 -28.09 -9.07
C ASN A 631 -28.14 -26.61 -9.14
N TRP A 632 -29.09 -25.68 -9.06
CA TRP A 632 -28.88 -24.24 -9.18
C TRP A 632 -29.53 -23.44 -8.04
N SER A 633 -29.60 -24.03 -6.85
CA SER A 633 -30.05 -23.30 -5.64
C SER A 633 -28.95 -22.37 -5.12
N MET A 634 -29.31 -21.43 -4.23
CA MET A 634 -28.35 -20.67 -3.42
C MET A 634 -27.31 -21.58 -2.74
N GLY A 635 -27.72 -22.76 -2.27
CA GLY A 635 -26.84 -23.74 -1.65
C GLY A 635 -25.87 -24.37 -2.64
N ASP A 636 -26.36 -24.81 -3.82
CA ASP A 636 -25.50 -25.37 -4.87
C ASP A 636 -24.41 -24.39 -5.29
N ILE A 637 -24.78 -23.13 -5.56
CA ILE A 637 -23.85 -22.11 -6.05
C ILE A 637 -22.85 -21.74 -4.95
N SER A 638 -23.29 -21.60 -3.70
CA SER A 638 -22.41 -21.34 -2.54
C SER A 638 -21.42 -22.49 -2.29
N ALA A 639 -21.89 -23.74 -2.32
CA ALA A 639 -21.06 -24.93 -2.17
C ALA A 639 -20.05 -25.07 -3.32
N ALA A 640 -20.51 -24.97 -4.57
CA ALA A 640 -19.64 -25.08 -5.74
C ALA A 640 -18.61 -23.93 -5.83
N LEU A 641 -18.96 -22.72 -5.35
CA LEU A 641 -18.04 -21.58 -5.32
C LEU A 641 -16.98 -21.75 -4.22
N CYS A 642 -17.37 -22.12 -2.99
CA CYS A 642 -16.41 -22.37 -1.91
C CYS A 642 -15.48 -23.54 -2.24
N ARG A 643 -16.01 -24.63 -2.80
CA ARG A 643 -15.20 -25.75 -3.32
C ARG A 643 -14.25 -25.27 -4.42
N GLY A 644 -14.78 -24.54 -5.39
CA GLY A 644 -13.99 -23.94 -6.48
C GLY A 644 -12.85 -23.04 -6.01
N LEU A 645 -13.03 -22.29 -4.92
CA LEU A 645 -11.98 -21.47 -4.31
C LEU A 645 -10.84 -22.29 -3.67
N ILE A 646 -11.15 -23.44 -3.06
CA ILE A 646 -10.14 -24.36 -2.54
C ILE A 646 -9.47 -25.10 -3.69
N ASP A 647 -10.24 -25.69 -4.60
CA ASP A 647 -9.71 -26.52 -5.69
C ASP A 647 -8.83 -25.70 -6.66
N ASN A 648 -9.21 -24.45 -6.98
CA ASN A 648 -8.38 -23.53 -7.79
C ASN A 648 -7.01 -23.26 -7.15
N LEU A 649 -6.96 -23.15 -5.83
CA LEU A 649 -5.73 -22.91 -5.08
C LEU A 649 -4.87 -24.18 -4.95
N PHE A 650 -5.49 -25.35 -4.83
CA PHE A 650 -4.81 -26.64 -4.67
C PHE A 650 -4.35 -27.25 -6.01
N GLU A 651 -5.07 -26.97 -7.12
CA GLU A 651 -4.64 -27.32 -8.48
C GLU A 651 -3.32 -26.63 -8.90
N MET A 652 -2.99 -25.48 -8.29
CA MET A 652 -1.71 -24.82 -8.50
C MET A 652 -0.53 -25.62 -7.92
N ILE A 653 -0.76 -26.46 -6.90
CA ILE A 653 0.29 -27.16 -6.16
C ILE A 653 0.76 -28.39 -6.96
N PRO A 654 2.08 -28.57 -7.20
CA PRO A 654 2.65 -29.71 -7.90
C PRO A 654 2.16 -31.06 -7.34
N LYS A 655 1.81 -32.02 -8.22
CA LYS A 655 1.23 -33.31 -7.82
C LYS A 655 2.13 -34.12 -6.88
N ALA A 656 3.45 -34.00 -7.03
CA ALA A 656 4.43 -34.59 -6.13
C ALA A 656 4.31 -34.09 -4.67
N LEU A 657 3.81 -32.86 -4.46
CA LEU A 657 3.59 -32.28 -3.13
C LEU A 657 2.18 -32.54 -2.60
N GLN A 658 1.16 -32.68 -3.45
CA GLN A 658 -0.23 -32.92 -3.02
C GLN A 658 -0.35 -34.16 -2.13
N LEU A 659 0.31 -35.26 -2.50
CA LEU A 659 0.39 -36.49 -1.69
C LEU A 659 1.01 -36.23 -0.32
N MET A 660 2.12 -35.48 -0.26
CA MET A 660 2.78 -35.13 0.99
C MET A 660 1.88 -34.25 1.86
N MET A 661 1.31 -33.17 1.28
CA MET A 661 0.42 -32.22 1.93
C MET A 661 -0.76 -32.90 2.62
N SER A 662 -1.38 -33.91 2.00
CA SER A 662 -2.54 -34.60 2.61
C SER A 662 -2.23 -35.27 3.95
N SER A 663 -0.96 -35.56 4.24
CA SER A 663 -0.49 -36.16 5.50
C SER A 663 0.07 -35.16 6.50
N GLN A 664 0.29 -33.91 6.10
CA GLN A 664 0.92 -32.87 6.93
C GLN A 664 -0.05 -32.23 7.91
N LEU A 665 0.51 -31.50 8.87
CA LEU A 665 -0.21 -30.53 9.67
C LEU A 665 -0.57 -29.31 8.80
N MET A 666 -1.84 -28.91 8.81
CA MET A 666 -2.35 -27.79 8.03
C MET A 666 -2.89 -26.69 8.95
N ILE A 667 -2.30 -25.49 8.91
CA ILE A 667 -2.81 -24.32 9.63
C ILE A 667 -3.70 -23.51 8.68
N GLY A 668 -4.94 -23.26 9.09
CA GLY A 668 -5.86 -22.33 8.41
C GLY A 668 -5.82 -20.93 9.02
N THR A 669 -5.64 -19.90 8.19
CA THR A 669 -5.61 -18.49 8.58
C THR A 669 -6.39 -17.59 7.62
N GLY A 670 -6.57 -16.33 8.02
CA GLY A 670 -7.23 -15.31 7.21
C GLY A 670 -8.74 -15.20 7.49
N ASN A 671 -9.27 -13.98 7.50
CA ASN A 671 -10.64 -13.72 7.98
C ASN A 671 -11.72 -14.41 7.15
N ALA A 672 -11.49 -14.65 5.85
CA ALA A 672 -12.48 -15.33 5.02
C ALA A 672 -12.54 -16.83 5.36
N LEU A 673 -11.40 -17.49 5.60
CA LEU A 673 -11.38 -18.88 6.07
C LEU A 673 -11.93 -19.00 7.50
N VAL A 674 -11.48 -18.14 8.42
CA VAL A 674 -11.88 -18.18 9.84
C VAL A 674 -13.40 -17.99 10.01
N LYS A 675 -14.04 -17.11 9.22
CA LYS A 675 -15.49 -16.88 9.27
C LYS A 675 -16.33 -17.84 8.40
N ASN A 676 -15.73 -18.64 7.53
CA ASN A 676 -16.47 -19.46 6.55
C ASN A 676 -16.21 -20.96 6.77
N GLU A 677 -17.11 -21.59 7.53
CA GLU A 677 -17.11 -23.04 7.77
C GLU A 677 -17.14 -23.86 6.47
N LEU A 678 -17.76 -23.36 5.40
CA LEU A 678 -17.83 -24.05 4.11
C LEU A 678 -16.47 -24.09 3.40
N LEU A 679 -15.62 -23.04 3.54
CA LEU A 679 -14.23 -23.09 3.08
C LEU A 679 -13.38 -24.06 3.93
N GLN A 680 -13.58 -24.04 5.26
CA GLN A 680 -12.91 -24.99 6.17
C GLN A 680 -13.28 -26.44 5.79
N ARG A 681 -14.57 -26.70 5.53
CA ARG A 681 -15.10 -28.01 5.15
C ARG A 681 -14.47 -28.56 3.88
N PHE A 682 -14.32 -27.73 2.83
CA PHE A 682 -13.67 -28.18 1.59
C PHE A 682 -12.15 -28.33 1.72
N LEU A 683 -11.46 -27.61 2.61
CA LEU A 683 -10.04 -27.88 2.92
C LEU A 683 -9.84 -29.27 3.54
N LEU A 684 -10.76 -29.75 4.38
CA LEU A 684 -10.68 -31.08 4.97
C LEU A 684 -10.71 -32.21 3.92
N HIS A 685 -11.25 -31.96 2.71
CA HIS A 685 -11.26 -32.95 1.62
C HIS A 685 -9.89 -33.16 0.98
N HIS A 686 -8.94 -32.23 1.19
CA HIS A 686 -7.56 -32.32 0.72
C HIS A 686 -6.60 -32.92 1.77
N LEU A 687 -7.13 -33.40 2.90
CA LEU A 687 -6.38 -34.03 4.00
C LEU A 687 -6.80 -35.50 4.20
N ALA A 688 -5.81 -36.37 4.45
CA ALA A 688 -6.04 -37.78 4.78
C ALA A 688 -6.58 -37.97 6.21
N GLN A 689 -6.35 -37.01 7.10
CA GLN A 689 -6.89 -36.99 8.46
C GLN A 689 -7.41 -35.59 8.81
N PRO A 690 -8.73 -35.41 9.04
CA PRO A 690 -9.30 -34.11 9.40
C PRO A 690 -8.75 -33.50 10.69
N SER A 691 -8.21 -34.31 11.59
CA SER A 691 -7.53 -33.88 12.82
C SER A 691 -6.29 -33.03 12.59
N ASN A 692 -5.71 -33.06 11.38
CA ASN A 692 -4.50 -32.30 11.05
C ASN A 692 -4.78 -30.83 10.71
N PHE A 693 -6.05 -30.42 10.63
CA PHE A 693 -6.43 -29.04 10.30
C PHE A 693 -6.67 -28.20 11.56
N HIS A 694 -5.90 -27.11 11.72
CA HIS A 694 -6.04 -26.19 12.84
C HIS A 694 -6.26 -24.76 12.35
N VAL A 695 -7.46 -24.22 12.57
CA VAL A 695 -7.76 -22.81 12.32
C VAL A 695 -7.10 -21.96 13.41
N GLN A 696 -6.36 -20.92 13.02
CA GLN A 696 -5.76 -19.95 13.94
C GLN A 696 -6.27 -18.53 13.67
N THR A 697 -6.73 -17.88 14.74
CA THR A 697 -7.02 -16.44 14.77
C THR A 697 -5.69 -15.66 14.86
N ALA A 698 -5.34 -15.02 13.75
CA ALA A 698 -4.11 -14.25 13.53
C ALA A 698 -2.78 -15.02 13.69
N VAL A 699 -2.08 -15.18 12.58
CA VAL A 699 -0.63 -15.39 12.54
C VAL A 699 -0.03 -14.10 12.01
N ASP A 700 0.93 -13.52 12.73
CA ASP A 700 1.43 -12.17 12.43
C ASP A 700 2.90 -12.18 12.01
N ALA A 701 3.21 -11.53 10.89
CA ALA A 701 4.57 -11.42 10.37
C ALA A 701 5.50 -10.70 11.36
N ALA A 702 5.01 -9.73 12.15
CA ALA A 702 5.80 -9.06 13.17
C ALA A 702 6.29 -10.04 14.25
N VAL A 703 5.49 -11.06 14.58
CA VAL A 703 5.93 -12.13 15.52
C VAL A 703 7.08 -12.92 14.90
N GLY A 704 6.98 -13.31 13.63
CA GLY A 704 8.06 -14.00 12.92
C GLY A 704 9.35 -13.16 12.87
N ALA A 705 9.23 -11.87 12.54
CA ALA A 705 10.35 -10.93 12.53
C ALA A 705 11.02 -10.82 13.92
N SER A 706 10.25 -10.79 15.00
CA SER A 706 10.82 -10.74 16.37
C SER A 706 11.72 -11.94 16.72
N LEU A 707 11.64 -13.04 15.96
CA LEU A 707 12.44 -14.25 16.16
C LEU A 707 13.78 -14.24 15.40
N SER A 708 14.11 -13.22 14.60
CA SER A 708 15.34 -13.17 13.79
C SER A 708 16.62 -13.45 14.58
N SER A 709 16.72 -12.97 15.82
CA SER A 709 17.85 -13.21 16.73
C SER A 709 18.01 -14.67 17.17
N SER A 710 16.94 -15.48 17.08
CA SER A 710 16.92 -16.90 17.40
C SER A 710 17.13 -17.81 16.18
N LEU A 711 17.26 -17.25 14.96
CA LEU A 711 17.62 -18.01 13.75
C LEU A 711 19.10 -18.45 13.78
N GLN A 712 20.00 -17.62 14.34
CA GLN A 712 21.39 -18.01 14.55
C GLN A 712 21.53 -19.07 15.64
N GLY A 713 22.48 -20.00 15.44
CA GLY A 713 22.77 -21.07 16.40
C GLY A 713 21.82 -22.26 16.37
N GLY A 714 20.99 -22.42 15.33
CA GLY A 714 20.24 -23.66 15.08
C GLY A 714 19.11 -23.96 16.08
N ARG A 715 18.66 -22.97 16.86
CA ARG A 715 17.54 -23.14 17.82
C ARG A 715 16.18 -23.42 17.17
N TYR A 716 16.09 -23.25 15.86
CA TYR A 716 14.99 -23.69 14.99
C TYR A 716 15.50 -24.60 13.86
N ALA A 717 16.53 -25.42 14.10
CA ALA A 717 16.91 -26.46 13.17
C ALA A 717 15.78 -27.51 13.12
N VAL A 718 15.10 -27.55 11.97
CA VAL A 718 14.08 -28.54 11.58
C VAL A 718 14.77 -29.77 10.99
#